data_AF-G7IKP7-F1
#
_entry.id   AF-G7IKP7-F1
#
_cell.length_a   1.000
_cell.length_b   1.000
_cell.length_c   1.000
_cell.angle_alpha   90.00
_cell.angle_beta   90.00
_cell.angle_gamma   90.00
#
_symmetry.space_group_name_H-M   'P 1'
#
loop_
_entity.id
_entity.type
_entity.pdbx_description
1 polymer ?
#
loop_
_entity_poly.entity_id
_entity_poly.type
_entity_poly.pdbx_seq_one_letter_code
_entity_poly.pdbx_strand_id
1 'polypeptide(L)'
;MDVVEASNNPNLCVGDDEGRFNFKWLTSFDKKTSHSDSREDYESEDDDDDDVPLSARCGFEVRILPKIRMTQEAFSNTRDGVWNLQNEQTKERTAVAFLRVDDEHMKVFENRVRQILMSSCSNTFTKIVNKWNTALIGLMTYFREATVHTQELLDLLVKCENKIQTRIKIGLSSKMPSRFPPVIFYTPKEIGGLGMLSMGHILIPHSDLRYSQQTDVAVTHFRSGMSHEEDQLIPNLYRYIQPWESEFVDSQRVWAEYALKRQEAQAQNRRLTLEDLEDSWDRGIPRINTLFQKDRHALAYDKGWRVRRDFKHDGKLWNLNNYRTDVIQALGGVEGILEHTLFKGTYFPTWEGLFWEKASGFEESMKYKKLTNAQRSGLNQIPNRRFTLWWSPTINRANVYVGFQVQLDLTGIFMHGKIPTLKISLIQIFRVLDQELDALEIETVQKETIHPRKSYKMNSSCADILLFAAHRWPMSRPSLVAESKDVFDQKASNKYWIDVQLRWGDYDSHDIERYTRAKFMDYTTDNMSIPISYWFCYLIIFFPPLHAGVMIGLDLAYNLHSAFGNWFPGSKPLLQQAMNKIMKSNPALYVLKEHIRKGLQLYSSEPTEPYLSSQNYGEIFSNQIIWFVDDTNVYRVTVHKTFEGNFTTKPINGAIFIFNPRTGQLFLKVIRTSVWAGQKRLGQLAKWKTAEEVAALVRSLPVEEQPKQIIVTRKGMLDPLEVHLLDFPNIVIKGSELQLPFQACLKIEKFGDLILKATEPQMVLFNHRLFFRIQSYIVSEKKAKAWCASKGNIPYFETSAKEGFNVEAAFECITKNALENEPEEEL
;
A
#
# COMPACT_ATOMS: atom_id res chain seq x y z
N MET A 1 -7.57 45.67 -23.87
CA MET A 1 -8.54 46.73 -23.56
C MET A 1 -9.05 46.38 -22.18
N ASP A 2 -8.60 46.98 -21.08
CA ASP A 2 -8.31 48.40 -20.89
C ASP A 2 -6.83 48.75 -20.70
N VAL A 3 -6.49 49.92 -21.23
CA VAL A 3 -5.20 50.60 -21.16
C VAL A 3 -5.25 51.51 -19.93
N VAL A 4 -4.33 51.32 -18.99
CA VAL A 4 -3.98 52.35 -18.01
C VAL A 4 -2.47 52.55 -18.11
N GLU A 5 -2.12 53.76 -18.53
CA GLU A 5 -0.77 54.21 -18.82
C GLU A 5 0.16 54.08 -17.61
N ALA A 6 1.37 53.63 -17.91
CA ALA A 6 2.48 53.52 -16.98
C ALA A 6 2.89 54.91 -16.47
N SER A 7 2.80 55.13 -15.15
CA SER A 7 3.66 56.09 -14.49
C SER A 7 5.04 55.45 -14.30
N ASN A 8 6.01 55.96 -15.04
CA ASN A 8 7.43 55.73 -14.83
C ASN A 8 7.82 56.26 -13.44
N ASN A 9 7.75 55.41 -12.41
CA ASN A 9 8.58 55.45 -11.20
C ASN A 9 8.14 54.35 -10.23
N PRO A 10 8.78 53.17 -10.22
CA PRO A 10 9.02 52.52 -8.96
C PRO A 10 10.16 53.29 -8.30
N ASN A 11 9.84 54.19 -7.36
CA ASN A 11 10.79 54.58 -6.33
C ASN A 11 11.19 53.30 -5.58
N LEU A 12 12.18 52.58 -6.12
CA LEU A 12 13.18 51.98 -5.27
C LEU A 12 13.74 53.16 -4.49
N CYS A 13 13.31 53.32 -3.24
CA CYS A 13 14.20 53.88 -2.26
C CYS A 13 15.37 52.90 -2.16
N VAL A 14 16.35 53.10 -3.05
CA VAL A 14 17.74 52.84 -2.75
C VAL A 14 18.03 53.76 -1.58
N GLY A 15 17.83 53.24 -0.38
CA GLY A 15 18.53 53.76 0.78
C GLY A 15 19.98 53.41 0.54
N ASP A 16 20.72 54.36 -0.01
CA ASP A 16 22.14 54.49 0.27
C ASP A 16 22.28 54.59 1.79
N ASP A 17 22.47 53.46 2.44
CA ASP A 17 23.09 53.38 3.75
C ASP A 17 23.99 52.15 3.70
N GLU A 18 25.28 52.42 3.88
CA GLU A 18 26.40 51.51 3.85
C GLU A 18 26.08 50.09 4.30
N GLY A 19 26.58 49.09 3.55
CA GLY A 19 26.62 47.69 3.95
C GLY A 19 27.50 47.45 5.18
N ARG A 20 27.05 47.92 6.35
CA ARG A 20 27.58 47.58 7.66
C ARG A 20 26.54 46.76 8.40
N PHE A 21 26.83 45.47 8.61
CA PHE A 21 26.35 44.79 9.81
C PHE A 21 27.07 45.41 11.01
N ASN A 22 26.65 46.62 11.41
CA ASN A 22 27.05 47.22 12.67
C ASN A 22 26.33 46.47 13.79
N PHE A 23 27.06 45.63 14.53
CA PHE A 23 26.72 45.38 15.92
C PHE A 23 26.73 46.73 16.64
N LYS A 24 25.54 47.31 16.85
CA LYS A 24 25.39 48.45 17.75
C LYS A 24 25.73 47.97 19.16
N TRP A 25 26.93 48.28 19.62
CA TRP A 25 27.21 48.42 21.03
C TRP A 25 26.28 49.49 21.59
N LEU A 26 25.27 49.07 22.36
CA LEU A 26 24.46 49.97 23.18
C LEU A 26 25.26 50.26 24.44
N THR A 27 26.21 51.20 24.32
CA THR A 27 26.78 51.90 25.48
C THR A 27 25.75 52.90 25.98
N SER A 28 24.91 52.48 26.92
CA SER A 28 24.31 53.39 27.90
C SER A 28 24.09 52.63 29.20
N PHE A 29 25.11 52.70 30.06
CA PHE A 29 24.92 52.59 31.50
C PHE A 29 23.95 53.70 31.91
N ASP A 30 22.73 53.34 32.32
CA ASP A 30 21.96 54.23 33.17
C ASP A 30 21.23 53.44 34.27
N LYS A 31 21.30 54.02 35.46
CA LYS A 31 21.07 53.38 36.76
C LYS A 31 19.60 53.01 36.99
N LYS A 32 19.42 51.83 37.57
CA LYS A 32 18.40 51.42 38.56
C LYS A 32 16.96 51.93 38.33
N THR A 33 16.08 51.01 37.93
CA THR A 33 14.74 50.92 38.55
C THR A 33 14.39 49.46 38.82
N SER A 34 13.86 49.26 40.03
CA SER A 34 13.64 48.00 40.74
C SER A 34 12.39 47.23 40.28
N HIS A 35 12.53 45.92 40.03
CA HIS A 35 11.76 44.85 40.69
C HIS A 35 12.23 43.46 40.21
N SER A 36 12.36 42.52 41.16
CA SER A 36 12.74 41.09 41.08
C SER A 36 11.93 40.29 40.04
N ASP A 37 12.38 39.16 39.46
CA ASP A 37 13.13 38.01 39.97
C ASP A 37 14.41 37.69 39.18
N SER A 38 15.38 37.10 39.90
CA SER A 38 16.73 36.70 39.49
C SER A 38 16.85 36.13 38.07
N ARG A 39 17.39 36.93 37.14
CA ARG A 39 18.23 36.44 36.05
C ARG A 39 19.64 36.28 36.61
N GLU A 40 20.17 35.07 36.57
CA GLU A 40 21.63 34.87 36.69
C GLU A 40 22.25 35.43 35.40
N ASP A 41 22.67 36.69 35.45
CA ASP A 41 23.51 37.27 34.40
C ASP A 41 24.91 36.65 34.58
N TYR A 42 25.33 35.80 33.63
CA TYR A 42 26.71 35.33 33.54
C TYR A 42 27.59 36.51 33.05
N GLU A 43 28.16 37.27 33.98
CA GLU A 43 29.27 38.19 33.68
C GLU A 43 30.57 37.37 33.69
N SER A 44 31.17 37.15 32.53
CA SER A 44 32.59 36.78 32.46
C SER A 44 33.39 38.06 32.65
N GLU A 45 33.94 38.27 33.84
CA GLU A 45 34.85 39.39 34.10
C GLU A 45 36.09 39.24 33.20
N ASP A 46 36.35 40.24 32.36
CA ASP A 46 37.59 40.39 31.60
C ASP A 46 38.72 40.78 32.57
N ASP A 47 39.17 39.86 33.43
CA ASP A 47 40.37 40.06 34.24
C ASP A 47 41.39 38.94 33.99
N ASP A 48 42.65 39.36 33.93
CA ASP A 48 43.80 38.58 33.51
C ASP A 48 43.94 37.22 34.24
N ASP A 49 44.39 36.24 33.45
CA ASP A 49 44.68 34.83 33.74
C ASP A 49 43.49 33.83 33.68
N ASP A 50 43.49 33.04 32.59
CA ASP A 50 42.76 31.79 32.30
C ASP A 50 41.27 31.79 31.88
N ASP A 51 40.50 32.88 32.01
CA ASP A 51 39.07 32.84 31.62
C ASP A 51 38.78 33.23 30.15
N VAL A 52 38.06 32.33 29.47
CA VAL A 52 37.62 32.45 28.07
C VAL A 52 36.15 32.89 28.07
N PRO A 53 35.73 33.89 27.26
CA PRO A 53 34.36 34.39 27.30
C PRO A 53 33.35 33.26 27.03
N LEU A 54 32.51 32.99 28.03
CA LEU A 54 31.38 32.07 27.96
C LEU A 54 30.11 32.90 27.83
N SER A 55 29.35 32.67 26.75
CA SER A 55 28.04 33.31 26.58
C SER A 55 27.00 32.25 26.23
N ALA A 56 25.90 32.23 26.99
CA ALA A 56 24.72 31.42 26.68
C ALA A 56 23.71 32.30 25.93
N ARG A 57 23.45 31.98 24.65
CA ARG A 57 22.47 32.72 23.82
C ARG A 57 21.61 31.76 23.01
N CYS A 58 20.30 31.97 23.03
CA CYS A 58 19.33 31.19 22.25
C CYS A 58 19.45 29.66 22.43
N GLY A 59 19.90 29.21 23.62
CA GLY A 59 20.10 27.79 23.96
C GLY A 59 21.46 27.20 23.53
N PHE A 60 22.35 28.00 22.95
CA PHE A 60 23.74 27.61 22.68
C PHE A 60 24.65 28.18 23.77
N GLU A 61 25.52 27.34 24.30
CA GLU A 61 26.72 27.74 25.04
C GLU A 61 27.86 27.92 24.05
N VAL A 62 28.39 29.14 23.98
CA VAL A 62 29.45 29.49 23.03
C VAL A 62 30.69 29.92 23.79
N ARG A 63 31.82 29.29 23.47
CA ARG A 63 33.15 29.64 23.98
C ARG A 63 34.04 30.06 22.81
N ILE A 64 34.51 31.31 22.82
CA ILE A 64 35.33 31.88 21.74
C ILE A 64 36.80 31.91 22.18
N LEU A 65 37.67 31.22 21.45
CA LEU A 65 39.10 31.20 21.72
C LEU A 65 39.88 31.91 20.59
N PRO A 66 40.54 33.05 20.88
CA PRO A 66 41.37 33.74 19.90
C PRO A 66 42.61 32.91 19.52
N LYS A 67 42.99 32.93 18.24
CA LYS A 67 44.16 32.22 17.72
C LYS A 67 45.46 32.60 18.44
N ILE A 68 45.58 33.85 18.90
CA ILE A 68 46.75 34.38 19.62
C ILE A 68 46.95 33.67 20.97
N ARG A 69 45.88 33.14 21.58
CA ARG A 69 45.90 32.41 22.86
C ARG A 69 45.96 30.89 22.69
N MET A 70 46.07 30.37 21.46
CA MET A 70 46.14 28.92 21.17
C MET A 70 47.55 28.46 20.84
N THR A 71 47.91 27.24 21.27
CA THR A 71 49.12 26.55 20.79
C THR A 71 48.95 26.11 19.33
N GLN A 72 50.03 26.12 18.53
CA GLN A 72 49.99 25.82 17.08
C GLN A 72 49.44 24.42 16.75
N GLU A 73 49.69 23.42 17.62
CA GLU A 73 49.16 22.04 17.46
C GLU A 73 47.65 21.94 17.75
N ALA A 74 47.09 22.82 18.60
CA ALA A 74 45.66 22.84 18.92
C ALA A 74 44.84 23.52 17.82
N PHE A 75 45.43 24.46 17.09
CA PHE A 75 44.78 25.16 15.98
C PHE A 75 44.70 24.33 14.70
N SER A 76 45.63 23.38 14.52
CA SER A 76 45.69 22.48 13.36
C SER A 76 44.84 21.22 13.52
N ASN A 77 44.48 20.85 14.75
CA ASN A 77 43.65 19.68 15.10
C ASN A 77 42.19 20.03 15.47
N THR A 78 41.66 21.16 14.99
CA THR A 78 40.26 21.53 15.24
C THR A 78 39.32 20.48 14.65
N ARG A 79 38.51 19.87 15.51
CA ARG A 79 37.52 18.84 15.16
C ARG A 79 36.40 19.43 14.29
N ASP A 80 35.75 18.58 13.50
CA ASP A 80 34.49 18.91 12.82
C ASP A 80 33.43 19.43 13.81
N GLY A 81 32.76 20.53 13.46
CA GLY A 81 31.65 21.12 14.24
C GLY A 81 31.97 22.38 15.04
N VAL A 82 33.16 22.94 14.86
CA VAL A 82 33.61 24.19 15.50
C VAL A 82 33.62 25.32 14.47
N TRP A 83 33.13 26.51 14.81
CA TRP A 83 33.06 27.63 13.88
C TRP A 83 34.40 28.37 13.76
N ASN A 84 34.84 28.59 12.52
CA ASN A 84 36.02 29.39 12.22
C ASN A 84 35.63 30.86 12.01
N LEU A 85 36.03 31.73 12.93
CA LEU A 85 35.72 33.16 12.84
C LEU A 85 36.77 33.88 11.98
N GLN A 86 36.32 34.46 10.88
CA GLN A 86 37.14 35.22 9.94
C GLN A 86 36.99 36.71 10.19
N ASN A 87 38.11 37.44 10.22
CA ASN A 87 38.09 38.90 10.24
C ASN A 87 37.69 39.42 8.85
N GLU A 88 36.69 40.30 8.81
CA GLU A 88 36.14 40.82 7.55
C GLU A 88 37.15 41.67 6.77
N GLN A 89 38.05 42.40 7.45
CA GLN A 89 39.02 43.28 6.80
C GLN A 89 40.22 42.52 6.25
N THR A 90 40.81 41.62 7.05
CA THR A 90 42.03 40.90 6.68
C THR A 90 41.74 39.58 5.97
N LYS A 91 40.50 39.08 6.06
CA LYS A 91 40.09 37.76 5.59
C LYS A 91 40.87 36.61 6.24
N GLU A 92 41.56 36.87 7.35
CA GLU A 92 42.27 35.85 8.12
C GLU A 92 41.35 35.21 9.17
N ARG A 93 41.59 33.92 9.47
CA ARG A 93 40.94 33.24 10.60
C ARG A 93 41.61 33.66 11.91
N THR A 94 40.89 34.42 12.72
CA THR A 94 41.43 35.06 13.93
C THR A 94 40.99 34.39 15.23
N ALA A 95 39.87 33.67 15.23
CA ALA A 95 39.34 32.98 16.40
C ALA A 95 38.54 31.74 16.01
N VAL A 96 38.29 30.90 17.00
CA VAL A 96 37.52 29.66 16.88
C VAL A 96 36.41 29.68 17.94
N ALA A 97 35.18 29.32 17.57
CA ALA A 97 34.04 29.29 18.48
C ALA A 97 33.53 27.85 18.68
N PHE A 98 33.64 27.37 19.92
CA PHE A 98 33.13 26.08 20.36
C PHE A 98 31.66 26.20 20.76
N LEU A 99 30.85 25.26 20.32
CA LEU A 99 29.41 25.25 20.54
C LEU A 99 29.01 24.04 21.38
N ARG A 100 28.18 24.26 22.39
CA ARG A 100 27.52 23.23 23.19
C ARG A 100 26.04 23.58 23.36
N VAL A 101 25.21 22.56 23.58
CA VAL A 101 23.79 22.76 23.91
C VAL A 101 23.66 23.01 25.41
N ASP A 102 22.93 24.07 25.76
CA ASP A 102 22.63 24.44 27.14
C ASP A 102 21.77 23.39 27.87
N ASP A 103 22.09 23.17 29.14
CA ASP A 103 21.42 22.20 30.03
C ASP A 103 19.91 22.44 30.17
N GLU A 104 19.44 23.70 30.12
CA GLU A 104 18.01 24.00 30.16
C GLU A 104 17.29 23.38 28.96
N HIS A 105 17.86 23.55 27.77
CA HIS A 105 17.30 23.04 26.52
C HIS A 105 17.35 21.52 26.43
N MET A 106 18.38 20.90 27.02
CA MET A 106 18.44 19.44 27.20
C MET A 106 17.27 18.93 28.07
N LYS A 107 16.99 19.61 29.20
CA LYS A 107 15.85 19.27 30.08
C LYS A 107 14.51 19.50 29.39
N VAL A 108 14.37 20.57 28.59
CA VAL A 108 13.16 20.82 27.79
C VAL A 108 12.91 19.67 26.81
N PHE A 109 13.95 19.18 26.13
CA PHE A 109 13.84 18.02 25.26
C PHE A 109 13.43 16.76 26.02
N GLU A 110 14.07 16.47 27.17
CA GLU A 110 13.69 15.32 28.00
C GLU A 110 12.22 15.39 28.44
N ASN A 111 11.79 16.56 28.93
CA ASN A 111 10.42 16.79 29.36
C ASN A 111 9.42 16.65 28.21
N ARG A 112 9.79 17.08 27.00
CA ARG A 112 8.99 16.87 25.80
C ARG A 112 8.82 15.38 25.50
N VAL A 113 9.88 14.58 25.60
CA VAL A 113 9.81 13.12 25.42
C VAL A 113 8.96 12.46 26.52
N ARG A 114 9.12 12.88 27.78
CA ARG A 114 8.26 12.42 28.90
C ARG A 114 6.79 12.74 28.64
N GLN A 115 6.47 13.92 28.12
CA GLN A 115 5.10 14.30 27.73
C GLN A 115 4.54 13.40 26.62
N ILE A 116 5.35 13.04 25.63
CA ILE A 116 4.96 12.10 24.57
C ILE A 116 4.58 10.75 25.20
N LEU A 117 5.41 10.23 26.11
CA LEU A 117 5.18 8.96 26.79
C LEU A 117 3.91 8.99 27.66
N MET A 118 3.70 10.04 28.45
CA MET A 118 2.50 10.18 29.31
C MET A 118 1.21 10.30 28.49
N SER A 119 1.25 11.01 27.36
CA SER A 119 0.09 11.17 26.48
C SER A 119 -0.24 9.94 25.62
N SER A 120 0.53 8.85 25.73
CA SER A 120 0.50 7.71 24.80
C SER A 120 -0.27 6.48 25.26
N CYS A 121 -1.01 6.52 26.37
CA CYS A 121 -1.70 5.35 26.96
C CYS A 121 -2.57 4.55 25.96
N SER A 122 -3.29 5.23 25.06
CA SER A 122 -4.17 4.62 24.05
C SER A 122 -3.93 5.15 22.63
N ASN A 123 -2.74 5.70 22.34
CA ASN A 123 -2.41 6.21 21.01
C ASN A 123 -1.92 5.09 20.08
N THR A 124 -1.97 5.35 18.77
CA THR A 124 -1.38 4.47 17.76
C THR A 124 0.15 4.54 17.81
N PHE A 125 0.84 3.44 17.49
CA PHE A 125 2.31 3.42 17.47
C PHE A 125 2.89 4.46 16.52
N THR A 126 2.29 4.64 15.35
CA THR A 126 2.65 5.66 14.36
C THR A 126 2.56 7.08 14.92
N LYS A 127 1.57 7.40 15.75
CA LYS A 127 1.44 8.73 16.38
C LYS A 127 2.55 8.98 17.41
N ILE A 128 2.95 7.95 18.16
CA ILE A 128 4.04 8.05 19.13
C ILE A 128 5.35 8.36 18.39
N VAL A 129 5.65 7.60 17.33
CA VAL A 129 6.85 7.78 16.52
C VAL A 129 6.84 9.12 15.78
N ASN A 130 5.70 9.58 15.26
CA ASN A 130 5.59 10.90 14.64
C ASN A 130 5.95 12.02 15.62
N LYS A 131 5.45 11.95 16.85
CA LYS A 131 5.77 12.95 17.88
C LYS A 131 7.25 12.90 18.25
N TRP A 132 7.85 11.71 18.33
CA TRP A 132 9.28 11.52 18.52
C TRP A 132 10.07 12.16 17.38
N ASN A 133 9.76 11.82 16.13
CA ASN A 133 10.43 12.36 14.95
C ASN A 133 10.35 13.89 14.90
N THR A 134 9.19 14.50 15.21
CA THR A 134 9.05 15.96 15.26
C THR A 134 9.93 16.58 16.36
N ALA A 135 10.00 15.97 17.54
CA ALA A 135 10.85 16.45 18.62
C ALA A 135 12.34 16.30 18.27
N LEU A 136 12.73 15.16 17.71
CA LEU A 136 14.12 14.88 17.32
C LEU A 136 14.57 15.78 16.17
N ILE A 137 13.78 15.92 15.11
CA ILE A 137 14.08 16.85 14.01
C ILE A 137 14.19 18.26 14.57
N GLY A 138 13.24 18.72 15.39
CA GLY A 138 13.27 20.06 15.97
C GLY A 138 14.56 20.35 16.74
N LEU A 139 15.03 19.39 17.54
CA LEU A 139 16.31 19.48 18.24
C LEU A 139 17.49 19.50 17.26
N MET A 140 17.57 18.52 16.37
CA MET A 140 18.72 18.30 15.49
C MET A 140 18.88 19.37 14.42
N THR A 141 17.78 19.87 13.84
CA THR A 141 17.84 20.92 12.82
C THR A 141 18.11 22.31 13.41
N TYR A 142 17.82 22.50 14.70
CA TYR A 142 18.12 23.73 15.41
C TYR A 142 19.56 23.76 15.90
N PHE A 143 20.02 22.74 16.63
CA PHE A 143 21.36 22.73 17.24
C PHE A 143 22.47 22.19 16.33
N ARG A 144 22.13 21.33 15.36
CA ARG A 144 23.05 20.77 14.34
C ARG A 144 24.38 20.30 14.93
N GLU A 145 25.50 20.95 14.59
CA GLU A 145 26.85 20.57 15.02
C GLU A 145 27.09 20.62 16.54
N ALA A 146 26.39 21.51 17.27
CA ALA A 146 26.49 21.61 18.73
C ALA A 146 26.05 20.32 19.44
N THR A 147 25.20 19.51 18.81
CA THR A 147 24.72 18.23 19.38
C THR A 147 25.82 17.19 19.49
N VAL A 148 26.82 17.20 18.60
CA VAL A 148 27.91 16.21 18.59
C VAL A 148 28.94 16.53 19.67
N HIS A 149 29.13 17.82 19.98
CA HIS A 149 30.04 18.25 21.05
C HIS A 149 29.47 18.04 22.46
N THR A 150 28.15 17.87 22.57
CA THR A 150 27.46 17.69 23.86
C THR A 150 27.25 16.20 24.15
N GLN A 151 28.20 15.56 24.84
CA GLN A 151 28.17 14.11 25.10
C GLN A 151 26.95 13.70 25.94
N GLU A 152 26.57 14.51 26.92
CA GLU A 152 25.44 14.25 27.80
C GLU A 152 24.10 14.23 27.03
N LEU A 153 24.01 15.03 25.96
CA LEU A 153 22.86 15.05 25.07
C LEU A 153 22.78 13.78 24.22
N LEU A 154 23.90 13.26 23.73
CA LEU A 154 23.95 12.00 22.97
C LEU A 154 23.47 10.82 23.83
N ASP A 155 23.92 10.74 25.08
CA ASP A 155 23.45 9.75 26.05
C ASP A 155 21.96 9.89 26.34
N LEU A 156 21.47 11.12 26.48
CA LEU A 156 20.05 11.41 26.67
C LEU A 156 19.22 10.98 25.47
N LEU A 157 19.70 11.21 24.25
CA LEU A 157 19.03 10.82 23.00
C LEU A 157 18.88 9.30 22.91
N VAL A 158 19.95 8.54 23.18
CA VAL A 158 19.92 7.08 23.20
C VAL A 158 18.95 6.56 24.27
N LYS A 159 18.96 7.15 25.48
CA LYS A 159 18.02 6.79 26.55
C LYS A 159 16.56 7.08 26.15
N CYS A 160 16.29 8.23 25.54
CA CYS A 160 14.95 8.61 25.11
C CYS A 160 14.44 7.74 23.95
N GLU A 161 15.30 7.42 22.97
CA GLU A 161 14.99 6.52 21.86
C GLU A 161 14.56 5.14 22.38
N ASN A 162 15.33 4.58 23.30
CA ASN A 162 15.03 3.32 23.97
C ASN A 162 13.73 3.36 24.78
N LYS A 163 13.41 4.47 25.45
CA LYS A 163 12.13 4.64 26.17
C LYS A 163 10.93 4.63 25.20
N ILE A 164 11.05 5.29 24.04
CA ILE A 164 10.00 5.30 23.01
C ILE A 164 9.79 3.90 22.42
N GLN A 165 10.87 3.20 22.07
CA GLN A 165 10.79 1.82 21.62
C GLN A 165 10.14 0.93 22.68
N THR A 166 10.59 1.02 23.93
CA THR A 166 10.05 0.22 25.05
C THR A 166 8.55 0.46 25.24
N ARG A 167 8.06 1.68 25.02
CA ARG A 167 6.63 2.00 25.08
C ARG A 167 5.83 1.25 24.00
N ILE A 168 6.37 1.15 22.78
CA ILE A 168 5.76 0.38 21.68
C ILE A 168 5.79 -1.12 22.01
N LYS A 169 6.92 -1.63 22.51
CA LYS A 169 7.10 -3.02 22.94
C LYS A 169 6.04 -3.42 24.00
N ILE A 170 5.85 -2.57 25.02
CA ILE A 170 4.79 -2.75 26.04
C ILE A 170 3.39 -2.78 25.42
N GLY A 171 3.12 -1.93 24.43
CA GLY A 171 1.84 -1.94 23.70
C GLY A 171 1.54 -3.24 22.97
N LEU A 172 2.58 -4.02 22.63
CA LEU A 172 2.49 -5.35 22.03
C LEU A 172 2.62 -6.49 23.06
N SER A 173 2.55 -6.17 24.37
CA SER A 173 2.64 -7.11 25.48
C SER A 173 3.94 -7.95 25.51
N SER A 174 5.06 -7.37 25.07
CA SER A 174 6.38 -8.01 25.14
C SER A 174 7.47 -7.00 25.47
N LYS A 175 8.48 -7.39 26.24
CA LYS A 175 9.70 -6.59 26.46
C LYS A 175 10.96 -7.21 25.85
N MET A 176 10.83 -8.37 25.18
CA MET A 176 12.00 -9.14 24.74
C MET A 176 12.67 -8.51 23.51
N PRO A 177 13.98 -8.20 23.54
CA PRO A 177 14.69 -7.54 22.43
C PRO A 177 14.64 -8.30 21.10
N SER A 178 14.77 -9.62 21.11
CA SER A 178 14.78 -10.50 19.92
C SER A 178 13.46 -10.51 19.14
N ARG A 179 12.36 -10.07 19.76
CA ARG A 179 11.03 -9.92 19.13
C ARG A 179 10.89 -8.65 18.29
N PHE A 180 11.79 -7.70 18.50
CA PHE A 180 11.68 -6.36 17.94
C PHE A 180 12.97 -5.99 17.22
N PRO A 181 13.27 -6.65 16.09
CA PRO A 181 14.41 -6.27 15.29
C PRO A 181 14.28 -4.81 14.82
N PRO A 182 15.41 -4.11 14.58
CA PRO A 182 15.42 -2.71 14.19
C PRO A 182 14.50 -2.41 13.00
N VAL A 183 14.37 -3.36 12.06
CA VAL A 183 13.51 -3.26 10.87
C VAL A 183 12.08 -2.82 11.20
N ILE A 184 11.49 -3.25 12.33
CA ILE A 184 10.11 -2.87 12.70
C ILE A 184 9.97 -1.37 13.02
N PHE A 185 11.01 -0.76 13.60
CA PHE A 185 10.99 0.64 14.01
C PHE A 185 11.42 1.58 12.87
N TYR A 186 12.50 1.23 12.17
CA TYR A 186 13.17 2.13 11.23
C TYR A 186 12.65 2.03 9.80
N THR A 187 11.99 0.93 9.43
CA THR A 187 11.38 0.81 8.09
C THR A 187 10.44 1.98 7.81
N PRO A 188 10.52 2.62 6.64
CA PRO A 188 9.63 3.72 6.26
C PRO A 188 8.14 3.33 6.28
N LYS A 189 7.26 4.31 6.42
CA LYS A 189 5.81 4.08 6.57
C LYS A 189 5.17 3.54 5.30
N GLU A 190 5.77 3.84 4.16
CA GLU A 190 5.36 3.38 2.83
C GLU A 190 5.43 1.84 2.74
N ILE A 191 6.42 1.23 3.39
CA ILE A 191 6.64 -0.23 3.46
C ILE A 191 6.00 -0.82 4.75
N GLY A 192 5.11 -0.06 5.41
CA GLY A 192 4.35 -0.50 6.59
C GLY A 192 5.12 -0.48 7.92
N GLY A 193 6.32 0.11 7.96
CA GLY A 193 7.07 0.36 9.20
C GLY A 193 6.60 1.60 9.95
N LEU A 194 7.27 1.91 11.07
CA LEU A 194 6.95 3.10 11.87
C LEU A 194 7.64 4.38 11.35
N GLY A 195 8.71 4.23 10.57
CA GLY A 195 9.53 5.33 10.06
C GLY A 195 10.17 6.15 11.18
N MET A 196 10.65 5.48 12.23
CA MET A 196 11.35 6.13 13.34
C MET A 196 12.70 6.66 12.87
N LEU A 197 13.05 7.87 13.25
CA LEU A 197 14.39 8.43 12.99
C LEU A 197 15.33 8.05 14.14
N SER A 198 16.56 7.68 13.81
CA SER A 198 17.58 7.27 14.77
C SER A 198 18.71 8.28 14.88
N MET A 199 19.21 8.44 16.10
CA MET A 199 20.43 9.18 16.40
C MET A 199 21.44 8.29 17.18
N GLY A 200 21.07 7.04 17.47
CA GLY A 200 21.91 6.06 18.15
C GLY A 200 22.71 5.16 17.20
N HIS A 201 23.70 4.45 17.75
CA HIS A 201 24.44 3.41 17.03
C HIS A 201 23.75 2.06 17.21
N ILE A 202 22.84 1.72 16.29
CA ILE A 202 22.03 0.50 16.36
C ILE A 202 22.49 -0.49 15.30
N LEU A 203 22.94 -1.66 15.75
CA LEU A 203 23.37 -2.78 14.92
C LEU A 203 22.17 -3.55 14.37
N ILE A 204 22.25 -3.93 13.09
CA ILE A 204 21.32 -4.84 12.43
C ILE A 204 21.90 -6.26 12.51
N PRO A 205 21.19 -7.23 13.12
CA PRO A 205 21.65 -8.60 13.16
C PRO A 205 21.73 -9.25 11.77
N HIS A 206 22.81 -9.98 11.50
CA HIS A 206 22.99 -10.72 10.24
C HIS A 206 21.92 -11.78 9.93
N SER A 207 21.20 -12.26 10.96
CA SER A 207 20.07 -13.18 10.78
C SER A 207 18.90 -12.54 10.03
N ASP A 208 18.79 -11.21 10.12
CA ASP A 208 17.64 -10.44 9.64
C ASP A 208 17.84 -9.95 8.18
N LEU A 209 18.97 -10.31 7.55
CA LEU A 209 19.30 -9.94 6.16
C LEU A 209 19.04 -11.08 5.16
N ARG A 210 18.27 -12.09 5.56
CA ARG A 210 17.91 -13.26 4.73
C ARG A 210 16.54 -13.07 4.11
N TYR A 211 16.41 -13.46 2.85
CA TYR A 211 15.13 -13.49 2.15
C TYR A 211 15.09 -14.61 1.11
N SER A 212 13.89 -14.93 0.62
CA SER A 212 13.67 -16.02 -0.33
C SER A 212 12.74 -15.61 -1.46
N GLN A 213 12.76 -16.31 -2.59
CA GLN A 213 11.79 -16.10 -3.66
C GLN A 213 11.40 -17.44 -4.28
N GLN A 214 10.11 -17.63 -4.54
CA GLN A 214 9.61 -18.77 -5.30
C GLN A 214 9.72 -18.45 -6.80
N THR A 215 10.43 -19.28 -7.54
CA THR A 215 10.41 -19.30 -9.01
C THR A 215 9.51 -20.43 -9.51
N ASP A 216 9.21 -20.46 -10.81
CA ASP A 216 8.39 -21.52 -11.43
C ASP A 216 9.01 -22.93 -11.26
N VAL A 217 10.31 -23.01 -10.96
CA VAL A 217 11.08 -24.25 -10.82
C VAL A 217 11.37 -24.61 -9.36
N ALA A 218 11.81 -23.65 -8.54
CA ALA A 218 12.26 -23.90 -7.16
C ALA A 218 12.23 -22.65 -6.26
N VAL A 219 12.45 -22.84 -4.96
CA VAL A 219 12.70 -21.75 -4.00
C VAL A 219 14.17 -21.35 -4.05
N THR A 220 14.45 -20.08 -4.32
CA THR A 220 15.81 -19.51 -4.28
C THR A 220 16.00 -18.67 -3.01
N HIS A 221 17.15 -18.84 -2.34
CA HIS A 221 17.49 -18.11 -1.12
C HIS A 221 18.57 -17.06 -1.39
N PHE A 222 18.37 -15.86 -0.83
CA PHE A 222 19.27 -14.73 -0.95
C PHE A 222 19.72 -14.22 0.42
N ARG A 223 20.87 -13.55 0.45
CA ARG A 223 21.41 -12.89 1.64
C ARG A 223 22.04 -11.58 1.23
N SER A 224 21.59 -10.48 1.83
CA SER A 224 22.18 -9.17 1.61
C SER A 224 23.50 -9.03 2.38
N GLY A 225 24.50 -8.37 1.78
CA GLY A 225 25.80 -8.05 2.43
C GLY A 225 26.80 -9.21 2.49
N MET A 226 27.22 -9.76 1.35
CA MET A 226 28.25 -10.83 1.30
C MET A 226 29.71 -10.35 1.48
N SER A 227 29.96 -9.10 1.87
CA SER A 227 31.28 -8.62 2.29
C SER A 227 31.48 -8.81 3.80
N HIS A 228 32.67 -9.20 4.22
CA HIS A 228 33.07 -9.49 5.61
C HIS A 228 33.04 -8.30 6.60
N GLU A 229 32.30 -7.22 6.31
CA GLU A 229 32.18 -6.08 7.23
C GLU A 229 31.10 -6.38 8.28
N GLU A 230 31.55 -6.69 9.50
CA GLU A 230 30.73 -7.35 10.53
C GLU A 230 29.61 -6.48 11.16
N ASP A 231 29.46 -5.20 10.81
CA ASP A 231 28.52 -4.32 11.49
C ASP A 231 27.71 -3.42 10.52
N GLN A 232 26.62 -3.95 9.96
CA GLN A 232 25.63 -3.09 9.27
C GLN A 232 24.85 -2.27 10.32
N LEU A 233 25.02 -0.96 10.28
CA LEU A 233 24.42 -0.01 11.23
C LEU A 233 23.25 0.74 10.61
N ILE A 234 22.28 1.11 11.44
CA ILE A 234 21.25 2.08 11.04
C ILE A 234 21.92 3.44 10.77
N PRO A 235 21.66 4.09 9.62
CA PRO A 235 22.18 5.41 9.32
C PRO A 235 21.84 6.42 10.42
N ASN A 236 22.82 7.23 10.81
CA ASN A 236 22.64 8.26 11.83
C ASN A 236 22.10 9.56 11.19
N LEU A 237 21.04 10.14 11.79
CA LEU A 237 20.41 11.36 11.31
C LEU A 237 21.38 12.55 11.14
N TYR A 238 22.40 12.67 11.99
CA TYR A 238 23.36 13.79 11.94
C TYR A 238 24.05 13.90 10.58
N ARG A 239 24.36 12.77 9.92
CA ARG A 239 25.04 12.77 8.61
C ARG A 239 24.20 13.39 7.48
N TYR A 240 22.90 13.53 7.68
CA TYR A 240 21.95 14.04 6.68
C TYR A 240 21.49 15.47 6.97
N ILE A 241 22.01 16.09 8.03
CA ILE A 241 21.74 17.48 8.37
C ILE A 241 23.03 18.27 8.14
N GLN A 242 22.96 19.23 7.21
CA GLN A 242 24.11 20.07 6.91
C GLN A 242 24.44 20.97 8.12
N PRO A 243 25.70 21.09 8.56
CA PRO A 243 26.08 21.99 9.67
C PRO A 243 25.78 23.47 9.37
N TRP A 244 25.61 24.32 10.40
CA TRP A 244 25.22 25.72 10.17
C TRP A 244 26.33 26.53 9.48
N GLU A 245 27.59 26.29 9.84
CA GLU A 245 28.73 26.96 9.19
C GLU A 245 28.70 26.73 7.67
N SER A 246 28.49 25.49 7.25
CA SER A 246 28.40 25.11 5.83
C SER A 246 27.21 25.78 5.14
N GLU A 247 26.06 25.89 5.81
CA GLU A 247 24.87 26.55 5.27
C GLU A 247 25.02 28.06 5.14
N PHE A 248 25.72 28.72 6.07
CA PHE A 248 25.98 30.15 5.98
C PHE A 248 26.94 30.47 4.83
N VAL A 249 28.01 29.68 4.70
CA VAL A 249 28.98 29.83 3.60
C VAL A 249 28.30 29.55 2.26
N ASP A 250 27.53 28.47 2.15
CA ASP A 250 26.80 28.15 0.92
C ASP A 250 25.74 29.19 0.60
N SER A 251 25.04 29.73 1.60
CA SER A 251 24.05 30.79 1.42
C SER A 251 24.65 32.06 0.81
N GLN A 252 25.80 32.52 1.33
CA GLN A 252 26.47 33.70 0.78
C GLN A 252 26.84 33.50 -0.69
N ARG A 253 27.38 32.32 -1.03
CA ARG A 253 27.73 31.96 -2.41
C ARG A 253 26.49 31.94 -3.30
N VAL A 254 25.47 31.19 -2.90
CA VAL A 254 24.26 30.93 -3.70
C VAL A 254 23.46 32.22 -3.93
N TRP A 255 23.36 33.11 -2.94
CA TRP A 255 22.71 34.40 -3.11
C TRP A 255 23.51 35.37 -3.98
N ALA A 256 24.85 35.34 -3.93
CA ALA A 256 25.69 36.10 -4.84
C ALA A 256 25.55 35.61 -6.29
N GLU A 257 25.57 34.30 -6.52
CA GLU A 257 25.33 33.69 -7.82
C GLU A 257 23.94 34.03 -8.37
N TYR A 258 22.90 33.96 -7.53
CA TYR A 258 21.54 34.38 -7.90
C TYR A 258 21.49 35.85 -8.32
N ALA A 259 22.18 36.74 -7.59
CA ALA A 259 22.22 38.16 -7.93
C ALA A 259 22.87 38.41 -9.30
N LEU A 260 23.98 37.72 -9.59
CA LEU A 260 24.64 37.76 -10.91
C LEU A 260 23.73 37.22 -12.02
N LYS A 261 23.17 36.02 -11.85
CA LYS A 261 22.24 35.41 -12.82
C LYS A 261 21.02 36.30 -13.09
N ARG A 262 20.50 36.97 -12.06
CA ARG A 262 19.40 37.94 -12.19
C ARG A 262 19.82 39.17 -12.99
N GLN A 263 21.02 39.70 -12.75
CA GLN A 263 21.54 40.85 -13.48
C GLN A 263 21.80 40.49 -14.95
N GLU A 264 22.36 39.32 -15.23
CA GLU A 264 22.57 38.80 -16.60
C GLU A 264 21.24 38.62 -17.33
N ALA A 265 20.23 38.04 -16.66
CA ALA A 265 18.90 37.87 -17.23
C ALA A 265 18.25 39.23 -17.57
N GLN A 266 18.38 40.22 -16.68
CA GLN A 266 17.92 41.58 -16.92
C GLN A 266 18.68 42.25 -18.08
N ALA A 267 20.00 42.09 -18.16
CA ALA A 267 20.81 42.62 -19.26
C ALA A 267 20.43 42.00 -20.62
N GLN A 268 20.02 40.73 -20.62
CA GLN A 268 19.53 40.02 -21.80
C GLN A 268 18.03 40.23 -22.07
N ASN A 269 17.33 41.05 -21.26
CA ASN A 269 15.87 41.22 -21.28
C ASN A 269 15.09 39.89 -21.22
N ARG A 270 15.67 38.85 -20.61
CA ARG A 270 15.01 37.56 -20.38
C ARG A 270 14.50 37.46 -18.95
N ARG A 271 13.42 36.72 -18.76
CA ARG A 271 12.95 36.35 -17.43
C ARG A 271 13.71 35.14 -16.93
N LEU A 272 14.16 35.18 -15.68
CA LEU A 272 14.81 34.04 -15.03
C LEU A 272 13.82 32.86 -14.93
N THR A 273 14.23 31.70 -15.41
CA THR A 273 13.41 30.48 -15.42
C THR A 273 13.78 29.54 -14.27
N LEU A 274 13.02 28.47 -14.09
CA LEU A 274 13.30 27.46 -13.06
C LEU A 274 14.62 26.71 -13.37
N GLU A 275 14.88 26.43 -14.64
CA GLU A 275 16.06 25.69 -15.11
C GLU A 275 17.36 26.41 -14.74
N ASP A 276 17.37 27.75 -14.80
CA ASP A 276 18.54 28.56 -14.41
C ASP A 276 18.94 28.41 -12.92
N LEU A 277 18.02 27.91 -12.08
CA LEU A 277 18.15 27.88 -10.62
C LEU A 277 18.05 26.48 -10.01
N GLU A 278 17.87 25.43 -10.82
CA GLU A 278 17.62 24.07 -10.35
C GLU A 278 18.75 23.56 -9.42
N ASP A 279 20.01 23.84 -9.76
CA ASP A 279 21.19 23.48 -8.95
C ASP A 279 21.20 24.09 -7.53
N SER A 280 20.52 25.21 -7.37
CA SER A 280 20.51 26.03 -6.15
C SER A 280 19.15 26.07 -5.45
N TRP A 281 18.17 25.33 -5.95
CA TRP A 281 16.75 25.43 -5.59
C TRP A 281 16.49 25.30 -4.08
N ASP A 282 17.10 24.29 -3.47
CA ASP A 282 16.95 23.96 -2.05
C ASP A 282 18.09 24.53 -1.16
N ARG A 283 18.86 25.49 -1.68
CA ARG A 283 20.00 26.10 -0.99
C ARG A 283 19.74 27.54 -0.56
N GLY A 284 20.58 28.03 0.34
CA GLY A 284 20.56 29.40 0.84
C GLY A 284 19.60 29.65 2.02
N ILE A 285 19.88 30.72 2.76
CA ILE A 285 19.06 31.20 3.88
C ILE A 285 18.80 32.68 3.64
N PRO A 286 17.55 33.08 3.32
CA PRO A 286 16.37 32.24 3.05
C PRO A 286 16.57 31.32 1.84
N ARG A 287 15.80 30.24 1.72
CA ARG A 287 15.91 29.28 0.60
C ARG A 287 15.53 29.92 -0.73
N ILE A 288 16.27 29.65 -1.81
CA ILE A 288 15.99 30.24 -3.14
C ILE A 288 14.57 29.92 -3.63
N ASN A 289 14.10 28.69 -3.43
CA ASN A 289 12.76 28.27 -3.82
C ASN A 289 11.62 29.13 -3.21
N THR A 290 11.87 29.86 -2.11
CA THR A 290 10.88 30.77 -1.51
C THR A 290 10.49 31.92 -2.44
N LEU A 291 11.37 32.29 -3.38
CA LEU A 291 11.11 33.32 -4.38
C LEU A 291 9.96 32.94 -5.34
N PHE A 292 9.64 31.65 -5.46
CA PHE A 292 8.64 31.09 -6.36
C PHE A 292 7.40 30.56 -5.62
N GLN A 293 7.23 30.91 -4.34
CA GLN A 293 6.03 30.58 -3.60
C GLN A 293 4.79 31.30 -4.15
N LYS A 294 3.66 30.60 -4.16
CA LYS A 294 2.36 31.14 -4.63
C LYS A 294 1.95 32.40 -3.86
N ASP A 295 2.18 32.42 -2.55
CA ASP A 295 1.71 33.49 -1.66
C ASP A 295 2.77 34.57 -1.37
N ARG A 296 3.86 34.63 -2.15
CA ARG A 296 4.97 35.58 -1.94
C ARG A 296 4.52 37.02 -1.79
N HIS A 297 3.55 37.47 -2.59
CA HIS A 297 3.03 38.83 -2.54
C HIS A 297 2.32 39.14 -1.22
N ALA A 298 1.63 38.17 -0.63
CA ALA A 298 1.00 38.33 0.69
C ALA A 298 2.02 38.29 1.82
N LEU A 299 3.00 37.38 1.75
CA LEU A 299 4.08 37.25 2.74
C LEU A 299 4.96 38.51 2.85
N ALA A 300 5.02 39.34 1.80
CA ALA A 300 5.72 40.62 1.85
C ALA A 300 5.18 41.57 2.93
N TYR A 301 3.89 41.48 3.27
CA TYR A 301 3.24 42.32 4.28
C TYR A 301 3.31 41.74 5.70
N ASP A 302 3.66 40.47 5.84
CA ASP A 302 3.78 39.81 7.15
C ASP A 302 5.11 40.19 7.81
N LYS A 303 5.12 41.28 8.59
CA LYS A 303 6.32 41.78 9.31
C LYS A 303 6.30 41.40 10.79
N GLY A 304 7.45 41.02 11.35
CA GLY A 304 7.54 40.61 12.78
C GLY A 304 7.11 39.18 13.07
N TRP A 305 7.01 38.34 12.04
CA TRP A 305 6.58 36.94 12.14
C TRP A 305 7.50 36.06 13.00
N ARG A 306 8.81 36.39 13.10
CA ARG A 306 9.76 35.66 13.98
C ARG A 306 9.37 35.76 15.45
N VAL A 307 8.88 36.92 15.90
CA VAL A 307 8.38 37.11 17.28
C VAL A 307 7.03 36.41 17.47
N ARG A 308 6.23 36.27 16.40
CA ARG A 308 4.91 35.61 16.42
C ARG A 308 4.95 34.07 16.35
N ARG A 309 6.09 33.45 16.03
CA ARG A 309 6.41 31.99 16.05
C ARG A 309 6.23 31.14 14.76
N ASP A 310 6.02 31.70 13.57
CA ASP A 310 5.85 30.85 12.36
C ASP A 310 7.04 30.89 11.39
N PHE A 311 7.80 29.79 11.29
CA PHE A 311 8.91 29.57 10.32
C PHE A 311 8.50 29.54 8.83
N LYS A 312 7.35 30.10 8.44
CA LYS A 312 6.80 29.93 7.08
C LYS A 312 7.64 30.62 5.99
N HIS A 313 8.45 31.60 6.37
CA HIS A 313 9.19 32.45 5.42
C HIS A 313 10.56 31.90 5.01
N ASP A 314 11.19 31.06 5.83
CA ASP A 314 12.59 30.63 5.59
C ASP A 314 12.72 29.47 4.58
N GLY A 315 11.60 28.85 4.18
CA GLY A 315 11.58 27.62 3.40
C GLY A 315 11.94 26.39 4.22
N LYS A 316 12.07 25.23 3.57
CA LYS A 316 12.42 23.98 4.26
C LYS A 316 13.94 23.89 4.40
N LEU A 317 14.44 23.95 5.65
CA LEU A 317 15.88 24.00 5.93
C LEU A 317 16.56 22.63 6.01
N TRP A 318 15.83 21.53 5.84
CA TRP A 318 16.38 20.18 5.91
C TRP A 318 15.73 19.25 4.88
N ASN A 319 16.50 18.28 4.37
CA ASN A 319 16.00 17.24 3.48
C ASN A 319 16.49 15.86 3.94
N LEU A 320 15.54 15.00 4.29
CA LEU A 320 15.81 13.65 4.83
C LEU A 320 15.42 12.54 3.84
N ASN A 321 15.27 12.87 2.56
CA ASN A 321 14.94 11.86 1.54
C ASN A 321 16.05 10.83 1.40
N ASN A 322 17.32 11.26 1.44
CA ASN A 322 18.49 10.37 1.37
C ASN A 322 18.57 9.44 2.58
N TYR A 323 18.29 9.97 3.79
CA TYR A 323 18.20 9.16 5.01
C TYR A 323 17.21 8.00 4.84
N ARG A 324 16.04 8.26 4.24
CA ARG A 324 15.03 7.23 4.00
C ARG A 324 15.56 6.15 3.03
N THR A 325 16.21 6.54 1.94
CA THR A 325 16.76 5.61 0.95
C THR A 325 17.86 4.74 1.58
N ASP A 326 18.76 5.35 2.34
CA ASP A 326 19.90 4.66 2.92
C ASP A 326 19.47 3.73 4.07
N VAL A 327 18.42 4.09 4.83
CA VAL A 327 17.82 3.18 5.82
C VAL A 327 17.25 1.94 5.14
N ILE A 328 16.60 2.08 3.98
CA ILE A 328 16.09 0.92 3.23
C ILE A 328 17.25 0.01 2.81
N GLN A 329 18.34 0.58 2.30
CA GLN A 329 19.53 -0.17 1.90
C GLN A 329 20.21 -0.84 3.10
N ALA A 330 20.35 -0.12 4.22
CA ALA A 330 20.91 -0.64 5.45
C ALA A 330 20.10 -1.82 6.02
N LEU A 331 18.78 -1.84 5.83
CA LEU A 331 17.91 -2.94 6.25
C LEU A 331 17.88 -4.13 5.28
N GLY A 332 18.75 -4.15 4.26
CA GLY A 332 18.82 -5.24 3.28
C GLY A 332 17.96 -5.04 2.04
N GLY A 333 17.55 -3.80 1.75
CA GLY A 333 16.71 -3.46 0.60
C GLY A 333 15.21 -3.73 0.84
N VAL A 334 14.38 -3.38 -0.13
CA VAL A 334 12.92 -3.54 -0.01
C VAL A 334 12.51 -5.01 0.14
N GLU A 335 13.12 -5.91 -0.63
CA GLU A 335 12.83 -7.35 -0.56
C GLU A 335 13.20 -7.97 0.78
N GLY A 336 14.37 -7.62 1.33
CA GLY A 336 14.80 -8.05 2.66
C GLY A 336 13.84 -7.59 3.75
N ILE A 337 13.40 -6.34 3.70
CA ILE A 337 12.39 -5.79 4.62
C ILE A 337 11.07 -6.55 4.50
N LEU A 338 10.60 -6.79 3.27
CA LEU A 338 9.29 -7.42 3.05
C LEU A 338 9.24 -8.88 3.48
N GLU A 339 10.37 -9.59 3.57
CA GLU A 339 10.44 -10.95 4.12
C GLU A 339 9.98 -11.03 5.59
N HIS A 340 10.21 -9.96 6.35
CA HIS A 340 9.76 -9.83 7.74
C HIS A 340 8.25 -9.62 7.89
N THR A 341 7.54 -9.46 6.78
CA THR A 341 6.14 -9.03 6.73
C THR A 341 5.25 -10.08 6.09
N LEU A 342 3.93 -9.89 6.20
CA LEU A 342 2.92 -10.72 5.56
C LEU A 342 2.69 -10.36 4.07
N PHE A 343 3.64 -9.65 3.44
CA PHE A 343 3.57 -9.23 2.04
C PHE A 343 3.38 -10.42 1.09
N LYS A 344 4.20 -11.47 1.24
CA LYS A 344 4.06 -12.66 0.40
C LYS A 344 2.69 -13.32 0.57
N GLY A 345 2.11 -13.26 1.77
CA GLY A 345 0.75 -13.71 2.08
C GLY A 345 -0.35 -12.99 1.27
N THR A 346 -0.14 -11.72 0.92
CA THR A 346 -1.08 -10.98 0.04
C THR A 346 -1.03 -11.40 -1.42
N TYR A 347 0.02 -12.11 -1.85
CA TYR A 347 0.22 -12.58 -3.22
C TYR A 347 0.11 -11.44 -4.26
N PHE A 348 0.67 -10.27 -3.94
CA PHE A 348 0.87 -9.22 -4.95
C PHE A 348 2.10 -9.58 -5.80
N PRO A 349 2.06 -9.31 -7.12
CA PRO A 349 3.18 -9.65 -8.01
C PRO A 349 4.40 -8.74 -7.77
N THR A 350 4.17 -7.48 -7.40
CA THR A 350 5.19 -6.48 -7.07
C THR A 350 4.77 -5.67 -5.85
N TRP A 351 5.74 -5.08 -5.16
CA TRP A 351 5.51 -4.14 -4.07
C TRP A 351 5.27 -2.71 -4.58
N GLU A 352 5.57 -2.44 -5.85
CA GLU A 352 5.36 -1.14 -6.49
C GLU A 352 3.87 -0.86 -6.68
N GLY A 353 3.48 0.42 -6.58
CA GLY A 353 2.07 0.84 -6.71
C GLY A 353 1.17 0.44 -5.54
N LEU A 354 1.70 -0.20 -4.50
CA LEU A 354 0.95 -0.51 -3.29
C LEU A 354 0.78 0.73 -2.41
N PHE A 355 -0.43 0.92 -1.91
CA PHE A 355 -0.71 1.99 -0.98
C PHE A 355 -1.59 1.51 0.18
N TRP A 356 -1.26 2.03 1.36
CA TRP A 356 -2.06 1.84 2.56
C TRP A 356 -3.26 2.76 2.52
N GLU A 357 -4.44 2.24 2.83
CA GLU A 357 -5.61 3.08 3.08
C GLU A 357 -5.32 3.97 4.31
N LYS A 358 -5.22 5.29 4.07
CA LYS A 358 -4.86 6.26 5.13
C LYS A 358 -6.00 6.50 6.12
N ALA A 359 -7.23 6.28 5.69
CA ALA A 359 -8.41 6.24 6.54
C ALA A 359 -9.47 5.38 5.87
N SER A 360 -9.90 4.31 6.55
CA SER A 360 -11.09 3.61 6.08
C SER A 360 -12.28 4.56 6.18
N GLY A 361 -13.21 4.52 5.21
CA GLY A 361 -14.44 5.33 5.28
C GLY A 361 -15.21 5.16 6.60
N PHE A 362 -15.00 4.04 7.28
CA PHE A 362 -15.49 3.79 8.64
C PHE A 362 -14.85 4.71 9.70
N GLU A 363 -13.51 4.83 9.73
CA GLU A 363 -12.79 5.67 10.69
C GLU A 363 -13.16 7.16 10.55
N GLU A 364 -13.26 7.67 9.31
CA GLU A 364 -13.70 9.05 9.05
C GLU A 364 -15.15 9.28 9.47
N SER A 365 -16.05 8.36 9.16
CA SER A 365 -17.46 8.47 9.53
C SER A 365 -17.69 8.49 11.06
N MET A 366 -16.78 7.88 11.82
CA MET A 366 -16.83 7.81 13.28
C MET A 366 -16.02 8.91 13.96
N LYS A 367 -15.03 9.50 13.29
CA LYS A 367 -14.19 10.59 13.83
C LYS A 367 -15.01 11.82 14.21
N TYR A 368 -16.03 12.16 13.42
CA TYR A 368 -16.89 13.33 13.64
C TYR A 368 -18.13 13.02 14.48
N LYS A 369 -18.36 11.75 14.84
CA LYS A 369 -19.45 11.37 15.73
C LYS A 369 -19.04 11.55 17.19
N LYS A 370 -20.02 11.89 18.04
CA LYS A 370 -19.83 12.00 19.48
C LYS A 370 -19.69 10.60 20.07
N LEU A 371 -18.44 10.17 20.27
CA LEU A 371 -18.08 8.87 20.84
C LEU A 371 -17.68 8.99 22.31
N THR A 372 -17.91 7.92 23.07
CA THR A 372 -17.37 7.79 24.43
C THR A 372 -15.84 7.58 24.39
N ASN A 373 -15.15 7.87 25.50
CA ASN A 373 -13.70 7.66 25.59
C ASN A 373 -13.31 6.17 25.42
N ALA A 374 -14.17 5.24 25.85
CA ALA A 374 -13.98 3.81 25.63
C ALA A 374 -14.05 3.44 24.13
N GLN A 375 -15.01 4.01 23.40
CA GLN A 375 -15.14 3.82 21.94
C GLN A 375 -13.93 4.40 21.19
N ARG A 376 -13.44 5.59 21.59
CA ARG A 376 -12.22 6.19 21.02
C ARG A 376 -10.99 5.33 21.28
N SER A 377 -10.87 4.76 22.48
CA SER A 377 -9.79 3.83 22.83
C SER A 377 -9.83 2.57 21.95
N GLY A 378 -11.01 2.00 21.71
CA GLY A 378 -11.20 0.87 20.80
C GLY A 378 -10.82 1.20 19.35
N LEU A 379 -11.22 2.37 18.84
CA LEU A 379 -10.86 2.81 17.48
C LEU A 379 -9.34 2.97 17.30
N ASN A 380 -8.64 3.52 18.29
CA ASN A 380 -7.18 3.67 18.22
C ASN A 380 -6.43 2.32 18.22
N GLN A 381 -7.09 1.19 18.53
CA GLN A 381 -6.48 -0.13 18.43
C GLN A 381 -6.44 -0.65 16.99
N ILE A 382 -7.30 -0.18 16.08
CA ILE A 382 -7.41 -0.71 14.71
C ILE A 382 -6.09 -0.53 13.94
N PRO A 383 -5.45 0.67 13.91
CA PRO A 383 -4.17 0.82 13.23
C PRO A 383 -3.04 -0.01 13.85
N ASN A 384 -3.08 -0.24 15.16
CA ASN A 384 -2.11 -1.09 15.84
C ASN A 384 -2.32 -2.57 15.49
N ARG A 385 -3.58 -3.01 15.30
CA ARG A 385 -3.90 -4.37 14.80
C ARG A 385 -3.34 -4.57 13.40
N ARG A 386 -3.54 -3.60 12.50
CA ARG A 386 -2.99 -3.60 11.15
C ARG A 386 -1.47 -3.72 11.16
N PHE A 387 -0.80 -2.89 11.96
CA PHE A 387 0.65 -2.95 12.15
C PHE A 387 1.11 -4.32 12.68
N THR A 388 0.41 -4.87 13.67
CA THR A 388 0.75 -6.18 14.25
C THR A 388 0.56 -7.32 13.24
N LEU A 389 -0.48 -7.25 12.40
CA LEU A 389 -0.73 -8.24 11.35
C LEU A 389 0.36 -8.18 10.26
N TRP A 390 0.72 -6.98 9.82
CA TRP A 390 1.77 -6.78 8.82
C TRP A 390 3.11 -7.39 9.25
N TRP A 391 3.55 -7.10 10.48
CA TRP A 391 4.80 -7.61 11.03
C TRP A 391 4.65 -8.96 11.75
N SER A 392 3.53 -9.66 11.57
CA SER A 392 3.22 -10.88 12.33
C SER A 392 4.23 -12.02 12.16
N PRO A 393 4.83 -12.27 10.97
CA PRO A 393 5.85 -13.32 10.83
C PRO A 393 7.10 -13.09 11.69
N THR A 394 7.44 -11.82 11.95
CA THR A 394 8.59 -11.45 12.79
C THR A 394 8.20 -11.35 14.27
N ILE A 395 7.01 -10.82 14.57
CA ILE A 395 6.53 -10.63 15.94
C ILE A 395 6.15 -11.98 16.60
N ASN A 396 5.72 -12.98 15.83
CA ASN A 396 5.28 -14.30 16.33
C ASN A 396 6.26 -15.43 15.95
N ARG A 397 7.57 -15.18 16.09
CA ARG A 397 8.62 -16.14 15.69
C ARG A 397 8.99 -17.15 16.79
N ALA A 398 9.35 -18.36 16.39
CA ALA A 398 9.66 -19.48 17.27
C ALA A 398 10.93 -19.28 18.11
N ASN A 399 11.98 -18.64 17.57
CA ASN A 399 13.27 -18.45 18.24
C ASN A 399 13.24 -17.39 19.36
N VAL A 400 12.06 -16.81 19.64
CA VAL A 400 11.90 -15.64 20.53
C VAL A 400 11.14 -15.97 21.82
N TYR A 401 10.60 -17.18 22.00
CA TYR A 401 9.83 -17.49 23.21
C TYR A 401 10.28 -18.79 23.89
N VAL A 402 10.91 -18.65 25.07
CA VAL A 402 11.03 -19.72 26.06
C VAL A 402 9.73 -19.82 26.86
N GLY A 403 8.62 -20.15 26.20
CA GLY A 403 7.36 -20.38 26.90
C GLY A 403 6.38 -21.23 26.09
N PHE A 404 5.26 -21.55 26.72
CA PHE A 404 4.31 -22.54 26.20
C PHE A 404 3.78 -22.17 24.81
N GLN A 405 4.13 -22.99 23.82
CA GLN A 405 3.60 -22.96 22.47
C GLN A 405 2.13 -23.37 22.52
N VAL A 406 1.23 -22.48 22.07
CA VAL A 406 -0.21 -22.76 22.04
C VAL A 406 -0.69 -22.79 20.60
N GLN A 407 -1.31 -23.90 20.21
CA GLN A 407 -1.98 -24.00 18.92
C GLN A 407 -3.33 -23.27 18.96
N LEU A 408 -3.64 -22.50 17.92
CA LEU A 408 -4.93 -21.82 17.78
C LEU A 408 -6.05 -22.80 17.40
N ASP A 409 -7.24 -22.59 17.97
CA ASP A 409 -8.42 -23.42 17.75
C ASP A 409 -8.74 -23.55 16.26
N LEU A 410 -8.86 -24.80 15.77
CA LEU A 410 -9.19 -25.15 14.37
C LEU A 410 -8.15 -24.72 13.31
N THR A 411 -6.94 -24.35 13.70
CA THR A 411 -5.88 -23.93 12.75
C THR A 411 -4.54 -24.59 13.06
N GLY A 412 -3.67 -24.70 12.06
CA GLY A 412 -2.29 -25.18 12.22
C GLY A 412 -1.31 -24.16 12.81
N ILE A 413 -1.81 -23.05 13.35
CA ILE A 413 -0.98 -21.89 13.70
C ILE A 413 -0.55 -21.98 15.15
N PHE A 414 0.75 -21.85 15.37
CA PHE A 414 1.35 -21.80 16.69
C PHE A 414 1.57 -20.34 17.11
N MET A 415 1.07 -20.03 18.31
CA MET A 415 1.26 -18.73 18.94
C MET A 415 2.36 -18.87 19.98
N HIS A 416 3.44 -18.10 19.82
CA HIS A 416 4.57 -18.02 20.75
C HIS A 416 4.34 -16.94 21.83
N GLY A 417 3.08 -16.80 22.30
CA GLY A 417 2.65 -15.84 23.33
C GLY A 417 1.19 -15.38 23.17
N LYS A 418 0.59 -14.79 24.23
CA LYS A 418 -0.79 -14.26 24.17
C LYS A 418 -0.85 -12.94 23.40
N ILE A 419 -1.17 -12.99 22.10
CA ILE A 419 -1.46 -11.80 21.27
C ILE A 419 -2.96 -11.79 20.91
N PRO A 420 -3.80 -11.02 21.63
CA PRO A 420 -5.25 -11.04 21.42
C PRO A 420 -5.69 -10.61 20.01
N THR A 421 -4.86 -9.85 19.31
CA THR A 421 -5.17 -9.24 18.00
C THR A 421 -4.89 -10.14 16.80
N LEU A 422 -3.95 -11.09 16.91
CA LEU A 422 -3.58 -12.01 15.82
C LEU A 422 -4.52 -13.23 15.75
N LYS A 423 -5.02 -13.69 16.90
CA LYS A 423 -5.97 -14.82 17.03
C LYS A 423 -7.27 -14.60 16.23
N ILE A 424 -7.72 -13.35 16.08
CA ILE A 424 -9.01 -13.03 15.43
C ILE A 424 -8.91 -13.07 13.90
N SER A 425 -7.75 -12.72 13.31
CA SER A 425 -7.58 -12.62 11.85
C SER A 425 -7.43 -13.97 11.15
N LEU A 426 -6.96 -14.99 11.87
CA LEU A 426 -6.52 -16.26 11.30
C LEU A 426 -7.61 -17.35 11.21
N ILE A 427 -8.76 -17.13 11.84
CA ILE A 427 -9.86 -18.11 11.95
C ILE A 427 -10.78 -18.13 10.71
N GLN A 428 -10.65 -17.19 9.76
CA GLN A 428 -11.65 -16.95 8.70
C GLN A 428 -11.46 -17.71 7.36
N ILE A 429 -10.49 -18.62 7.21
CA ILE A 429 -9.75 -18.68 5.93
C ILE A 429 -9.86 -19.95 5.02
N PHE A 430 -10.40 -21.13 5.38
CA PHE A 430 -10.18 -22.34 4.52
C PHE A 430 -11.41 -23.17 4.10
N ARG A 431 -11.59 -23.40 2.78
CA ARG A 431 -12.36 -24.53 2.18
C ARG A 431 -12.17 -24.78 0.63
N VAL A 432 -11.74 -26.01 0.29
CA VAL A 432 -12.05 -26.87 -0.92
C VAL A 432 -11.23 -26.78 -2.24
N LEU A 433 -10.85 -27.95 -2.82
CA LEU A 433 -10.75 -28.27 -4.29
C LEU A 433 -10.43 -29.77 -4.62
N ASP A 434 -10.82 -30.26 -5.83
CA ASP A 434 -10.49 -31.56 -6.52
C ASP A 434 -10.72 -31.45 -8.06
N GLN A 435 -9.82 -31.99 -8.92
CA GLN A 435 -10.04 -32.55 -10.31
C GLN A 435 -8.70 -32.78 -11.08
N GLU A 436 -8.60 -33.89 -11.86
CA GLU A 436 -7.72 -34.25 -13.03
C GLU A 436 -7.19 -35.71 -12.94
N LEU A 437 -7.70 -36.66 -13.77
CA LEU A 437 -7.45 -38.12 -13.64
C LEU A 437 -6.89 -38.86 -14.87
N ASP A 438 -7.08 -38.38 -16.10
CA ASP A 438 -7.00 -39.28 -17.28
C ASP A 438 -5.60 -39.41 -17.94
N ALA A 439 -4.62 -38.58 -17.58
CA ALA A 439 -3.34 -38.50 -18.30
C ALA A 439 -2.21 -39.42 -17.79
N LEU A 440 -2.41 -40.15 -16.68
CA LEU A 440 -1.32 -40.81 -15.92
C LEU A 440 -1.45 -42.34 -15.76
N GLU A 441 -2.26 -43.02 -16.60
CA GLU A 441 -2.53 -44.46 -16.45
C GLU A 441 -3.04 -44.85 -15.05
N ILE A 442 -3.76 -43.93 -14.42
CA ILE A 442 -4.37 -44.13 -13.12
C ILE A 442 -5.72 -44.81 -13.35
N GLU A 443 -5.89 -46.00 -12.79
CA GLU A 443 -7.12 -46.80 -12.91
C GLU A 443 -8.27 -46.12 -12.16
N THR A 444 -8.00 -45.72 -10.92
CA THR A 444 -8.93 -44.98 -10.08
C THR A 444 -8.16 -44.07 -9.12
N VAL A 445 -8.73 -42.89 -8.85
CA VAL A 445 -8.26 -42.01 -7.77
C VAL A 445 -9.33 -41.99 -6.71
N GLN A 446 -8.94 -42.50 -5.55
CA GLN A 446 -9.78 -42.53 -4.38
C GLN A 446 -9.36 -41.40 -3.46
N LYS A 447 -10.26 -40.44 -3.27
CA LYS A 447 -10.16 -39.52 -2.14
C LYS A 447 -10.52 -40.25 -0.86
N GLU A 448 -9.64 -40.21 0.12
CA GLU A 448 -9.89 -40.87 1.39
C GLU A 448 -10.88 -40.08 2.26
N THR A 449 -11.70 -40.79 3.03
CA THR A 449 -12.55 -40.18 4.06
C THR A 449 -11.69 -39.74 5.24
N ILE A 450 -11.27 -38.47 5.21
CA ILE A 450 -10.36 -37.88 6.18
C ILE A 450 -11.11 -37.42 7.45
N HIS A 451 -10.47 -37.57 8.61
CA HIS A 451 -10.99 -36.99 9.86
C HIS A 451 -11.04 -35.45 9.78
N PRO A 452 -12.14 -34.77 10.15
CA PRO A 452 -12.30 -33.32 9.98
C PRO A 452 -11.22 -32.44 10.63
N ARG A 453 -10.49 -33.00 11.61
CA ARG A 453 -9.42 -32.31 12.35
C ARG A 453 -8.00 -32.56 11.83
N LYS A 454 -7.84 -33.36 10.77
CA LYS A 454 -6.53 -33.73 10.22
C LYS A 454 -5.75 -32.51 9.74
N SER A 455 -6.42 -31.57 9.08
CA SER A 455 -5.83 -30.37 8.46
C SER A 455 -5.04 -29.47 9.43
N TYR A 456 -5.27 -29.59 10.73
CA TYR A 456 -4.55 -28.86 11.76
C TYR A 456 -3.89 -29.79 12.80
N LYS A 457 -3.75 -31.09 12.51
CA LYS A 457 -3.02 -32.02 13.38
C LYS A 457 -1.55 -32.09 12.94
N MET A 458 -0.65 -31.54 13.74
CA MET A 458 0.78 -31.39 13.37
C MET A 458 1.71 -32.53 13.82
N ASN A 459 1.16 -33.49 14.58
CA ASN A 459 1.92 -34.59 15.18
C ASN A 459 1.75 -35.91 14.43
N SER A 460 0.70 -36.04 13.60
CA SER A 460 0.44 -37.22 12.78
C SER A 460 -0.53 -36.88 11.66
N SER A 461 -0.42 -37.60 10.55
CA SER A 461 -1.24 -37.43 9.35
C SER A 461 -1.69 -38.79 8.78
N CYS A 462 -2.61 -38.77 7.82
CA CYS A 462 -3.06 -39.92 7.03
C CYS A 462 -3.05 -39.54 5.54
N ALA A 463 -3.09 -40.49 4.60
CA ALA A 463 -3.19 -40.12 3.18
C ALA A 463 -4.47 -39.32 2.89
N ASP A 464 -4.40 -38.34 1.99
CA ASP A 464 -5.56 -37.59 1.48
C ASP A 464 -6.12 -38.23 0.22
N ILE A 465 -5.21 -38.63 -0.68
CA ILE A 465 -5.53 -39.20 -1.98
C ILE A 465 -4.73 -40.48 -2.14
N LEU A 466 -5.39 -41.51 -2.65
CA LEU A 466 -4.76 -42.78 -3.01
C LEU A 466 -5.00 -43.04 -4.50
N LEU A 467 -3.90 -43.20 -5.24
CA LEU A 467 -3.90 -43.54 -6.66
C LEU A 467 -3.70 -45.05 -6.81
N PHE A 468 -4.53 -45.67 -7.65
CA PHE A 468 -4.37 -47.05 -8.08
C PHE A 468 -3.84 -47.09 -9.50
N ALA A 469 -2.72 -47.77 -9.68
CA ALA A 469 -2.07 -47.88 -10.97
C ALA A 469 -2.70 -48.99 -11.81
N ALA A 470 -2.97 -48.74 -13.10
CA ALA A 470 -3.46 -49.77 -14.03
C ALA A 470 -2.44 -50.91 -14.23
N HIS A 471 -1.14 -50.59 -14.12
CA HIS A 471 0.00 -51.52 -14.10
C HIS A 471 0.95 -51.15 -12.95
N ARG A 472 2.08 -51.87 -12.76
CA ARG A 472 3.03 -51.50 -11.70
C ARG A 472 3.86 -50.27 -12.10
N TRP A 473 3.89 -49.22 -11.27
CA TRP A 473 4.77 -48.08 -11.50
C TRP A 473 6.19 -48.32 -10.97
N PRO A 474 7.26 -48.09 -11.76
CA PRO A 474 8.62 -48.04 -11.24
C PRO A 474 8.78 -46.79 -10.37
N MET A 475 9.37 -46.96 -9.18
CA MET A 475 9.45 -45.90 -8.17
C MET A 475 10.87 -45.35 -8.05
N SER A 476 10.99 -44.04 -7.86
CA SER A 476 12.25 -43.38 -7.51
C SER A 476 12.53 -43.46 -6.02
N ARG A 477 13.75 -43.09 -5.62
CA ARG A 477 14.05 -42.75 -4.23
C ARG A 477 13.32 -41.45 -3.82
N PRO A 478 13.05 -41.23 -2.52
CA PRO A 478 12.45 -39.99 -2.07
C PRO A 478 13.33 -38.79 -2.43
N SER A 479 12.76 -37.82 -3.15
CA SER A 479 13.47 -36.62 -3.59
C SER A 479 12.55 -35.41 -3.55
N LEU A 480 13.12 -34.21 -3.68
CA LEU A 480 12.34 -32.99 -3.85
C LEU A 480 11.70 -32.92 -5.25
N VAL A 481 10.61 -32.17 -5.36
CA VAL A 481 9.92 -31.91 -6.63
C VAL A 481 10.78 -31.10 -7.61
N ALA A 482 11.69 -30.26 -7.12
CA ALA A 482 12.57 -29.43 -7.93
C ALA A 482 13.80 -30.17 -8.47
N GLU A 483 14.11 -31.37 -7.96
CA GLU A 483 15.26 -32.15 -8.41
C GLU A 483 14.97 -32.83 -9.77
N SER A 484 15.89 -32.67 -10.72
CA SER A 484 15.71 -33.07 -12.12
C SER A 484 16.22 -34.47 -12.47
N LYS A 485 17.01 -35.11 -11.60
CA LYS A 485 17.60 -36.43 -11.84
C LYS A 485 16.97 -37.49 -10.95
N ASP A 486 16.03 -38.24 -11.51
CA ASP A 486 15.46 -39.41 -10.84
C ASP A 486 16.03 -40.71 -11.39
N VAL A 487 16.31 -41.62 -10.47
CA VAL A 487 16.67 -43.00 -10.78
C VAL A 487 15.58 -43.91 -10.23
N PHE A 488 14.88 -44.63 -11.12
CA PHE A 488 13.70 -45.44 -10.82
C PHE A 488 14.05 -46.88 -10.43
N ASP A 489 14.96 -47.04 -9.46
CA ASP A 489 15.49 -48.33 -9.03
C ASP A 489 14.71 -48.98 -7.86
N GLN A 490 13.69 -48.31 -7.30
CA GLN A 490 12.92 -48.87 -6.18
C GLN A 490 11.88 -49.90 -6.64
N LYS A 491 11.46 -50.74 -5.69
CA LYS A 491 10.44 -51.76 -5.91
C LYS A 491 9.15 -51.12 -6.44
N ALA A 492 8.70 -51.60 -7.59
CA ALA A 492 7.50 -51.10 -8.23
C ALA A 492 6.27 -51.25 -7.32
N SER A 493 5.39 -50.24 -7.31
CA SER A 493 4.18 -50.20 -6.48
C SER A 493 2.93 -50.06 -7.33
N ASN A 494 1.82 -50.61 -6.83
CA ASN A 494 0.48 -50.51 -7.44
C ASN A 494 -0.38 -49.44 -6.78
N LYS A 495 0.04 -48.95 -5.60
CA LYS A 495 -0.64 -47.93 -4.82
C LYS A 495 0.31 -46.78 -4.56
N TYR A 496 -0.20 -45.57 -4.64
CA TYR A 496 0.56 -44.35 -4.40
C TYR A 496 -0.28 -43.36 -3.61
N TRP A 497 0.24 -42.88 -2.47
CA TRP A 497 -0.48 -41.94 -1.62
C TRP A 497 0.03 -40.50 -1.77
N ILE A 498 -0.87 -39.54 -1.60
CA ILE A 498 -0.56 -38.11 -1.52
C ILE A 498 -1.07 -37.59 -0.19
N ASP A 499 -0.22 -36.87 0.54
CA ASP A 499 -0.57 -36.14 1.77
C ASP A 499 -0.30 -34.64 1.58
N VAL A 500 -1.28 -33.79 1.91
CA VAL A 500 -1.20 -32.33 1.80
C VAL A 500 -1.13 -31.71 3.19
N GLN A 501 0.00 -31.10 3.49
CA GLN A 501 0.27 -30.40 4.75
C GLN A 501 0.15 -28.89 4.56
N LEU A 502 -0.72 -28.28 5.36
CA LEU A 502 -0.86 -26.83 5.44
C LEU A 502 -0.01 -26.30 6.60
N ARG A 503 0.74 -25.23 6.35
CA ARG A 503 1.60 -24.57 7.33
C ARG A 503 1.35 -23.07 7.34
N TRP A 504 1.57 -22.45 8.49
CA TRP A 504 1.73 -21.00 8.60
C TRP A 504 3.15 -20.70 9.10
N GLY A 505 4.03 -20.28 8.21
CA GLY A 505 5.43 -19.99 8.54
C GLY A 505 5.64 -18.71 9.35
N ASP A 506 6.82 -18.59 9.93
CA ASP A 506 7.34 -17.38 10.55
C ASP A 506 8.69 -16.99 9.91
N TYR A 507 9.26 -15.85 10.30
CA TYR A 507 10.52 -15.38 9.70
C TYR A 507 11.68 -16.37 9.90
N ASP A 508 11.72 -17.09 11.03
CA ASP A 508 12.78 -18.06 11.33
C ASP A 508 12.62 -19.36 10.54
N SER A 509 11.37 -19.73 10.25
CA SER A 509 10.99 -21.02 9.71
C SER A 509 9.85 -20.86 8.71
N HIS A 510 10.24 -20.59 7.47
CA HIS A 510 9.36 -20.58 6.29
C HIS A 510 9.98 -21.35 5.10
N ASP A 511 11.15 -21.98 5.29
CA ASP A 511 11.69 -22.92 4.31
C ASP A 511 10.79 -24.16 4.23
N ILE A 512 10.05 -24.26 3.13
CA ILE A 512 9.04 -25.27 2.89
C ILE A 512 9.65 -26.61 2.42
N GLU A 513 10.80 -26.58 1.75
CA GLU A 513 11.49 -27.80 1.29
C GLU A 513 12.05 -28.57 2.48
N ARG A 514 12.71 -27.86 3.40
CA ARG A 514 13.21 -28.46 4.63
C ARG A 514 12.08 -28.99 5.50
N TYR A 515 10.96 -28.27 5.59
CA TYR A 515 9.79 -28.68 6.37
C TYR A 515 9.14 -29.95 5.82
N THR A 516 8.87 -30.00 4.51
CA THR A 516 8.22 -31.15 3.86
C THR A 516 9.08 -32.40 3.97
N ARG A 517 10.39 -32.27 3.75
CA ARG A 517 11.34 -33.38 3.94
C ARG A 517 11.34 -33.89 5.38
N ALA A 518 11.42 -32.99 6.37
CA ALA A 518 11.43 -33.37 7.78
C ALA A 518 10.14 -34.11 8.15
N LYS A 519 8.97 -33.57 7.79
CA LYS A 519 7.67 -34.18 8.10
C LYS A 519 7.43 -35.49 7.37
N PHE A 520 7.90 -35.62 6.12
CA PHE A 520 7.84 -36.89 5.40
C PHE A 520 8.64 -37.96 6.14
N MET A 521 9.87 -37.66 6.56
CA MET A 521 10.71 -38.60 7.30
C MET A 521 10.10 -38.93 8.67
N ASP A 522 9.62 -37.95 9.42
CA ASP A 522 8.96 -38.16 10.71
C ASP A 522 7.74 -39.09 10.53
N TYR A 523 6.82 -38.78 9.62
CA TYR A 523 5.58 -39.54 9.50
C TYR A 523 5.74 -40.94 8.92
N THR A 524 6.75 -41.15 8.07
CA THR A 524 7.03 -42.48 7.48
C THR A 524 7.84 -43.39 8.39
N THR A 525 8.56 -42.83 9.38
CA THR A 525 9.36 -43.60 10.35
C THR A 525 8.68 -43.77 11.71
N ASP A 526 7.78 -42.87 12.12
CA ASP A 526 7.05 -42.98 13.38
C ASP A 526 5.86 -43.95 13.33
N ASN A 527 5.80 -44.86 14.31
CA ASN A 527 4.69 -45.80 14.49
C ASN A 527 3.37 -45.13 14.96
N MET A 528 3.39 -43.85 15.36
CA MET A 528 2.21 -43.11 15.84
C MET A 528 1.41 -42.40 14.74
N SER A 529 2.00 -42.18 13.56
CA SER A 529 1.35 -41.63 12.36
C SER A 529 0.27 -42.55 11.79
N ILE A 530 0.22 -43.78 12.31
CA ILE A 530 -0.83 -44.77 12.04
C ILE A 530 -1.73 -44.81 13.29
N PRO A 531 -2.92 -44.17 13.28
CA PRO A 531 -3.91 -44.53 14.27
C PRO A 531 -5.28 -44.85 13.67
N ILE A 532 -5.72 -46.07 13.99
CA ILE A 532 -7.11 -46.49 14.23
C ILE A 532 -7.91 -46.87 12.98
N SER A 533 -7.68 -48.09 12.52
CA SER A 533 -8.71 -49.13 12.69
C SER A 533 -8.02 -50.44 13.04
N TYR A 534 -8.53 -51.15 14.05
CA TYR A 534 -8.06 -52.49 14.42
C TYR A 534 -8.17 -53.51 13.28
N TRP A 535 -8.78 -53.14 12.16
CA TRP A 535 -8.84 -53.93 10.93
C TRP A 535 -7.58 -53.81 10.06
N PHE A 536 -6.87 -52.66 10.10
CA PHE A 536 -5.67 -52.45 9.29
C PHE A 536 -4.44 -53.19 9.83
N CYS A 537 -4.37 -53.48 11.14
CA CYS A 537 -3.26 -54.22 11.73
C CYS A 537 -3.22 -55.70 11.24
N TYR A 538 -4.40 -56.30 10.99
CA TYR A 538 -4.49 -57.65 10.41
C TYR A 538 -4.05 -57.71 8.94
N LEU A 539 -4.08 -56.57 8.23
CA LEU A 539 -3.66 -56.46 6.83
C LEU A 539 -2.14 -56.19 6.68
N ILE A 540 -1.48 -55.65 7.71
CA ILE A 540 -0.03 -55.37 7.70
C ILE A 540 0.79 -56.67 7.72
N ILE A 541 0.24 -57.77 8.26
CA ILE A 541 0.88 -59.10 8.21
C ILE A 541 0.76 -59.74 6.81
N PHE A 542 -0.16 -59.27 5.94
CA PHE A 542 -0.41 -59.87 4.62
C PHE A 542 -0.07 -58.98 3.41
N PHE A 543 0.24 -57.69 3.56
CA PHE A 543 0.51 -56.79 2.42
C PHE A 543 1.72 -55.86 2.62
N PRO A 544 2.87 -56.13 1.97
CA PRO A 544 3.98 -55.20 1.85
C PRO A 544 3.91 -54.41 0.53
N PRO A 545 3.15 -53.30 0.44
CA PRO A 545 3.60 -52.14 -0.35
C PRO A 545 2.95 -50.80 0.08
N LEU A 546 3.28 -50.25 1.26
CA LEU A 546 2.76 -48.94 1.73
C LEU A 546 3.84 -47.86 1.87
N HIS A 547 4.95 -47.99 1.15
CA HIS A 547 6.12 -47.10 1.28
C HIS A 547 6.23 -46.04 0.16
N ALA A 548 5.38 -46.09 -0.87
CA ALA A 548 5.45 -45.17 -2.02
C ALA A 548 4.35 -44.11 -1.96
N GLY A 549 4.77 -42.85 -1.80
CA GLY A 549 3.90 -41.69 -1.85
C GLY A 549 4.68 -40.38 -1.69
N VAL A 550 3.94 -39.27 -1.74
CA VAL A 550 4.48 -37.91 -1.71
C VAL A 550 3.76 -37.04 -0.71
N MET A 551 4.52 -36.20 -0.02
CA MET A 551 3.98 -35.15 0.84
C MET A 551 4.15 -33.79 0.17
N ILE A 552 3.06 -33.04 0.08
CA ILE A 552 3.01 -31.68 -0.44
C ILE A 552 2.89 -30.73 0.75
N GLY A 553 3.78 -29.76 0.86
CA GLY A 553 3.70 -28.71 1.88
C GLY A 553 3.32 -27.37 1.25
N LEU A 554 2.41 -26.67 1.92
CA LEU A 554 1.94 -25.35 1.55
C LEU A 554 2.14 -24.39 2.72
N ASP A 555 2.97 -23.36 2.54
CA ASP A 555 3.06 -22.24 3.47
C ASP A 555 2.07 -21.15 3.08
N LEU A 556 1.06 -20.96 3.91
CA LEU A 556 -0.05 -20.04 3.70
C LEU A 556 0.33 -18.59 4.03
N ALA A 557 1.34 -18.38 4.87
CA ALA A 557 1.82 -17.04 5.24
C ALA A 557 2.74 -16.47 4.15
N TYR A 558 3.55 -17.33 3.55
CA TYR A 558 4.55 -16.96 2.54
C TYR A 558 4.15 -17.36 1.10
N ASN A 559 3.00 -18.02 0.90
CA ASN A 559 2.55 -18.57 -0.37
C ASN A 559 3.62 -19.45 -1.07
N LEU A 560 4.43 -20.16 -0.29
CA LEU A 560 5.45 -21.09 -0.77
C LEU A 560 4.89 -22.51 -0.84
N HIS A 561 5.36 -23.30 -1.79
CA HIS A 561 4.96 -24.70 -1.88
C HIS A 561 6.14 -25.56 -2.31
N SER A 562 6.17 -26.79 -1.80
CA SER A 562 7.12 -27.81 -2.25
C SER A 562 6.53 -29.20 -1.99
N ALA A 563 7.16 -30.22 -2.54
CA ALA A 563 6.80 -31.59 -2.30
C ALA A 563 8.04 -32.47 -2.18
N PHE A 564 7.97 -33.45 -1.29
CA PHE A 564 9.02 -34.43 -1.03
C PHE A 564 8.41 -35.83 -0.91
N GLY A 565 9.01 -36.80 -1.60
CA GLY A 565 8.57 -38.18 -1.55
C GLY A 565 9.05 -38.98 -2.74
N ASN A 566 8.47 -40.17 -2.93
CA ASN A 566 8.82 -41.06 -4.05
C ASN A 566 8.09 -40.61 -5.32
N TRP A 567 8.69 -40.81 -6.48
CA TRP A 567 8.14 -40.37 -7.76
C TRP A 567 8.02 -41.54 -8.74
N PHE A 568 7.03 -41.47 -9.61
CA PHE A 568 6.88 -42.35 -10.77
C PHE A 568 7.02 -41.51 -12.04
N PRO A 569 7.32 -42.12 -13.20
CA PRO A 569 7.52 -41.36 -14.44
C PRO A 569 6.34 -40.44 -14.76
N GLY A 570 6.62 -39.16 -14.99
CA GLY A 570 5.62 -38.13 -15.30
C GLY A 570 4.94 -37.46 -14.10
N SER A 571 5.12 -37.96 -12.87
CA SER A 571 4.41 -37.39 -11.70
C SER A 571 4.98 -36.05 -11.22
N LYS A 572 6.30 -35.83 -11.28
CA LYS A 572 6.93 -34.53 -10.97
C LYS A 572 6.46 -33.37 -11.85
N PRO A 573 6.58 -33.43 -13.19
CA PRO A 573 6.18 -32.31 -14.05
C PRO A 573 4.68 -32.04 -13.95
N LEU A 574 3.85 -33.08 -13.79
CA LEU A 574 2.43 -32.87 -13.52
C LEU A 574 2.21 -32.12 -12.21
N LEU A 575 2.86 -32.55 -11.12
CA LEU A 575 2.66 -31.91 -9.83
C LEU A 575 3.14 -30.46 -9.83
N GLN A 576 4.26 -30.14 -10.49
CA GLN A 576 4.74 -28.76 -10.66
C GLN A 576 3.69 -27.89 -11.38
N GLN A 577 3.17 -28.35 -12.52
CA GLN A 577 2.15 -27.62 -13.27
C GLN A 577 0.85 -27.47 -12.49
N ALA A 578 0.40 -28.55 -11.84
CA ALA A 578 -0.80 -28.57 -11.03
C ALA A 578 -0.70 -27.61 -9.84
N MET A 579 0.41 -27.64 -9.09
CA MET A 579 0.60 -26.76 -7.93
C MET A 579 0.70 -25.28 -8.33
N ASN A 580 1.39 -24.96 -9.44
CA ASN A 580 1.45 -23.60 -9.96
C ASN A 580 0.05 -23.08 -10.36
N LYS A 581 -0.80 -23.93 -10.93
CA LYS A 581 -2.20 -23.60 -11.26
C LYS A 581 -3.06 -23.46 -10.00
N ILE A 582 -2.94 -24.38 -9.04
CA ILE A 582 -3.68 -24.36 -7.77
C ILE A 582 -3.34 -23.10 -6.97
N MET A 583 -2.07 -22.73 -6.85
CA MET A 583 -1.65 -21.54 -6.11
C MET A 583 -2.21 -20.23 -6.68
N LYS A 584 -2.48 -20.18 -7.99
CA LYS A 584 -3.06 -19.01 -8.68
C LYS A 584 -4.58 -19.01 -8.64
N SER A 585 -5.22 -20.13 -8.95
CA SER A 585 -6.65 -20.19 -9.28
C SER A 585 -7.55 -20.79 -8.20
N ASN A 586 -7.00 -21.25 -7.07
CA ASN A 586 -7.81 -21.85 -6.00
C ASN A 586 -8.69 -20.79 -5.30
N PRO A 587 -10.04 -20.92 -5.31
CA PRO A 587 -10.93 -19.94 -4.68
C PRO A 587 -10.72 -19.79 -3.17
N ALA A 588 -10.36 -20.86 -2.47
CA ALA A 588 -10.07 -20.81 -1.03
C ALA A 588 -8.81 -19.99 -0.74
N LEU A 589 -7.75 -20.18 -1.55
CA LEU A 589 -6.53 -19.37 -1.45
C LEU A 589 -6.78 -17.92 -1.88
N TYR A 590 -7.67 -17.68 -2.85
CA TYR A 590 -8.08 -16.33 -3.21
C TYR A 590 -8.80 -15.63 -2.04
N VAL A 591 -9.77 -16.29 -1.40
CA VAL A 591 -10.46 -15.78 -0.21
C VAL A 591 -9.44 -15.51 0.91
N LEU A 592 -8.50 -16.41 1.16
CA LEU A 592 -7.39 -16.19 2.10
C LEU A 592 -6.63 -14.88 1.80
N LYS A 593 -6.17 -14.72 0.56
CA LYS A 593 -5.38 -13.56 0.10
C LYS A 593 -6.20 -12.28 0.24
N GLU A 594 -7.46 -12.28 -0.16
CA GLU A 594 -8.38 -11.15 -0.01
C GLU A 594 -8.64 -10.78 1.44
N HIS A 595 -8.82 -11.76 2.33
CA HIS A 595 -8.96 -11.51 3.76
C HIS A 595 -7.68 -10.91 4.36
N ILE A 596 -6.50 -11.38 3.96
CA ILE A 596 -5.23 -10.75 4.37
C ILE A 596 -5.17 -9.30 3.85
N ARG A 597 -5.46 -9.06 2.56
CA ARG A 597 -5.44 -7.70 1.96
C ARG A 597 -6.39 -6.75 2.67
N LYS A 598 -7.64 -7.17 2.92
CA LYS A 598 -8.65 -6.38 3.66
C LYS A 598 -8.24 -6.15 5.11
N GLY A 599 -7.65 -7.16 5.77
CA GLY A 599 -7.12 -7.03 7.13
C GLY A 599 -5.94 -6.06 7.22
N LEU A 600 -5.09 -6.04 6.19
CA LEU A 600 -3.97 -5.10 6.04
C LEU A 600 -4.40 -3.74 5.48
N GLN A 601 -5.59 -3.60 4.91
CA GLN A 601 -6.05 -2.40 4.18
C GLN A 601 -5.02 -1.95 3.13
N LEU A 602 -4.46 -2.93 2.41
CA LEU A 602 -3.45 -2.74 1.39
C LEU A 602 -4.09 -2.95 0.02
N TYR A 603 -3.94 -1.95 -0.85
CA TYR A 603 -4.51 -1.94 -2.19
C TYR A 603 -3.41 -1.70 -3.23
N SER A 604 -3.59 -2.27 -4.42
CA SER A 604 -2.74 -1.98 -5.58
C SER A 604 -3.41 -0.94 -6.47
N SER A 605 -2.63 -0.01 -7.01
CA SER A 605 -3.09 0.88 -8.09
C SER A 605 -3.29 0.11 -9.41
N GLU A 606 -2.59 -1.00 -9.57
CA GLU A 606 -2.64 -1.86 -10.75
C GLU A 606 -3.52 -3.09 -10.46
N PRO A 607 -4.62 -3.31 -11.20
CA PRO A 607 -5.50 -4.46 -10.97
C PRO A 607 -4.86 -5.77 -11.46
N THR A 608 -5.00 -6.85 -10.68
CA THR A 608 -4.44 -8.18 -10.97
C THR A 608 -5.10 -8.89 -12.15
N GLU A 609 -6.35 -8.53 -12.48
CA GLU A 609 -6.96 -8.84 -13.77
C GLU A 609 -7.31 -7.53 -14.48
N PRO A 610 -7.00 -7.39 -15.78
CA PRO A 610 -7.33 -6.17 -16.50
C PRO A 610 -8.85 -6.02 -16.54
N TYR A 611 -9.33 -4.91 -15.99
CA TYR A 611 -10.72 -4.50 -16.15
C TYR A 611 -11.04 -4.34 -17.63
N LEU A 612 -12.34 -4.39 -17.94
CA LEU A 612 -12.79 -4.06 -19.27
C LEU A 612 -12.46 -2.59 -19.57
N SER A 613 -11.54 -2.39 -20.51
CA SER A 613 -11.01 -1.13 -20.98
C SER A 613 -11.19 -1.04 -22.51
N SER A 614 -10.77 0.08 -23.10
CA SER A 614 -10.80 0.24 -24.56
C SER A 614 -9.88 -0.75 -25.29
N GLN A 615 -8.83 -1.26 -24.62
CA GLN A 615 -7.83 -2.14 -25.23
C GLN A 615 -8.31 -3.58 -25.37
N ASN A 616 -9.07 -4.09 -24.40
CA ASN A 616 -9.59 -5.46 -24.38
C ASN A 616 -11.09 -5.56 -24.74
N TYR A 617 -11.69 -4.47 -25.24
CA TYR A 617 -13.11 -4.42 -25.62
C TYR A 617 -13.49 -5.50 -26.65
N GLY A 618 -12.56 -5.92 -27.51
CA GLY A 618 -12.79 -6.98 -28.49
C GLY A 618 -13.11 -8.36 -27.88
N GLU A 619 -12.67 -8.63 -26.64
CA GLU A 619 -12.87 -9.92 -25.96
C GLU A 619 -14.36 -10.20 -25.66
N ILE A 620 -15.17 -9.14 -25.57
CA ILE A 620 -16.61 -9.20 -25.30
C ILE A 620 -17.37 -9.98 -26.38
N PHE A 621 -16.84 -10.03 -27.62
CA PHE A 621 -17.47 -10.69 -28.76
C PHE A 621 -16.88 -12.07 -29.06
N SER A 622 -16.09 -12.62 -28.13
CA SER A 622 -15.55 -13.97 -28.25
C SER A 622 -16.66 -15.04 -28.26
N ASN A 623 -16.29 -16.29 -28.53
CA ASN A 623 -17.24 -17.40 -28.49
C ASN A 623 -17.76 -17.73 -27.08
N GLN A 624 -17.22 -17.09 -26.04
CA GLN A 624 -17.66 -17.29 -24.66
C GLN A 624 -19.00 -16.60 -24.40
N ILE A 625 -19.78 -17.15 -23.45
CA ILE A 625 -21.00 -16.51 -22.96
C ILE A 625 -20.57 -15.49 -21.91
N ILE A 626 -20.75 -14.20 -22.22
CA ILE A 626 -20.38 -13.07 -21.38
C ILE A 626 -21.65 -12.32 -21.00
N TRP A 627 -21.79 -11.95 -19.72
CA TRP A 627 -22.91 -11.12 -19.25
C TRP A 627 -22.42 -9.80 -18.69
N PHE A 628 -23.14 -8.72 -18.99
CA PHE A 628 -23.07 -7.46 -18.26
C PHE A 628 -24.12 -7.43 -17.16
N VAL A 629 -23.72 -7.08 -15.95
CA VAL A 629 -24.64 -6.86 -14.83
C VAL A 629 -24.57 -5.38 -14.42
N ASP A 630 -25.71 -4.71 -14.48
CA ASP A 630 -25.86 -3.33 -13.99
C ASP A 630 -26.90 -3.28 -12.86
N ASP A 631 -26.44 -2.85 -11.68
CA ASP A 631 -27.25 -2.71 -10.47
C ASP A 631 -27.71 -1.25 -10.23
N THR A 632 -27.44 -0.35 -11.18
CA THR A 632 -27.70 1.10 -11.04
C THR A 632 -29.13 1.44 -10.64
N ASN A 633 -30.10 0.74 -11.21
CA ASN A 633 -31.52 1.00 -11.01
C ASN A 633 -32.23 -0.03 -10.11
N VAL A 634 -31.48 -0.76 -9.28
CA VAL A 634 -32.06 -1.77 -8.36
C VAL A 634 -32.75 -1.11 -7.17
N TYR A 635 -32.08 -0.18 -6.49
CA TYR A 635 -32.67 0.58 -5.38
C TYR A 635 -32.85 2.03 -5.79
N ARG A 636 -34.09 2.38 -6.15
CA ARG A 636 -34.48 3.73 -6.56
C ARG A 636 -35.42 4.34 -5.53
N VAL A 637 -35.33 5.65 -5.37
CA VAL A 637 -36.04 6.37 -4.31
C VAL A 637 -36.59 7.69 -4.84
N THR A 638 -37.83 8.01 -4.49
CA THR A 638 -38.42 9.33 -4.71
C THR A 638 -38.30 10.15 -3.43
N VAL A 639 -37.78 11.37 -3.56
CA VAL A 639 -37.65 12.31 -2.46
C VAL A 639 -38.94 13.13 -2.39
N HIS A 640 -39.57 13.18 -1.22
CA HIS A 640 -40.71 14.04 -0.97
C HIS A 640 -40.45 14.88 0.28
N LYS A 641 -40.99 16.09 0.30
CA LYS A 641 -40.89 17.00 1.44
C LYS A 641 -42.05 16.71 2.39
N THR A 642 -41.76 16.45 3.66
CA THR A 642 -42.79 16.34 4.69
C THR A 642 -43.40 17.70 4.98
N PHE A 643 -44.57 17.69 5.61
CA PHE A 643 -45.24 18.91 6.06
C PHE A 643 -44.35 19.78 6.96
N GLU A 644 -43.48 19.17 7.76
CA GLU A 644 -42.50 19.83 8.64
C GLU A 644 -41.28 20.40 7.90
N GLY A 645 -41.21 20.23 6.58
CA GLY A 645 -40.11 20.72 5.74
C GLY A 645 -38.92 19.77 5.61
N ASN A 646 -38.94 18.61 6.26
CA ASN A 646 -37.88 17.60 6.16
C ASN A 646 -37.99 16.81 4.84
N PHE A 647 -36.87 16.42 4.25
CA PHE A 647 -36.86 15.53 3.09
C PHE A 647 -36.91 14.06 3.55
N THR A 648 -37.91 13.32 3.07
CA THR A 648 -38.03 11.87 3.30
C THR A 648 -38.05 11.13 1.97
N THR A 649 -37.55 9.89 1.98
CA THR A 649 -37.32 9.12 0.76
C THR A 649 -38.22 7.90 0.73
N LYS A 650 -39.01 7.72 -0.33
CA LYS A 650 -39.87 6.53 -0.54
C LYS A 650 -39.28 5.64 -1.63
N PRO A 651 -39.06 4.33 -1.38
CA PRO A 651 -38.54 3.45 -2.40
C PRO A 651 -39.59 3.22 -3.51
N ILE A 652 -39.12 3.14 -4.75
CA ILE A 652 -39.92 2.73 -5.91
C ILE A 652 -39.40 1.39 -6.45
N ASN A 653 -40.17 0.74 -7.32
CA ASN A 653 -39.71 -0.48 -7.99
C ASN A 653 -38.40 -0.22 -8.73
N GLY A 654 -37.50 -1.20 -8.68
CA GLY A 654 -36.23 -1.18 -9.39
C GLY A 654 -36.12 -2.35 -10.36
N ALA A 655 -35.00 -2.44 -11.05
CA ALA A 655 -34.69 -3.58 -11.90
C ALA A 655 -33.20 -3.88 -11.93
N ILE A 656 -32.86 -5.16 -12.01
CA ILE A 656 -31.52 -5.64 -12.35
C ILE A 656 -31.47 -5.80 -13.86
N PHE A 657 -30.41 -5.26 -14.47
CA PHE A 657 -30.20 -5.33 -15.90
C PHE A 657 -29.06 -6.32 -16.19
N ILE A 658 -29.37 -7.45 -16.82
CA ILE A 658 -28.38 -8.47 -17.19
C ILE A 658 -28.39 -8.63 -18.71
N PHE A 659 -27.29 -8.33 -19.38
CA PHE A 659 -27.25 -8.25 -20.84
C PHE A 659 -26.15 -9.12 -21.44
N ASN A 660 -26.50 -9.94 -22.43
CA ASN A 660 -25.54 -10.68 -23.24
C ASN A 660 -25.20 -9.87 -24.51
N PRO A 661 -23.97 -9.36 -24.65
CA PRO A 661 -23.56 -8.49 -25.75
C PRO A 661 -23.44 -9.24 -27.08
N ARG A 662 -23.24 -10.56 -27.07
CA ARG A 662 -23.12 -11.38 -28.29
C ARG A 662 -24.48 -11.72 -28.88
N THR A 663 -25.41 -12.20 -28.05
CA THR A 663 -26.74 -12.63 -28.50
C THR A 663 -27.73 -11.46 -28.55
N GLY A 664 -27.47 -10.40 -27.78
CA GLY A 664 -28.41 -9.29 -27.58
C GLY A 664 -29.52 -9.60 -26.58
N GLN A 665 -29.47 -10.76 -25.92
CA GLN A 665 -30.46 -11.18 -24.93
C GLN A 665 -30.33 -10.35 -23.65
N LEU A 666 -31.45 -9.81 -23.18
CA LEU A 666 -31.56 -9.01 -21.98
C LEU A 666 -32.48 -9.74 -21.00
N PHE A 667 -31.94 -10.06 -19.83
CA PHE A 667 -32.71 -10.52 -18.68
C PHE A 667 -32.95 -9.31 -17.77
N LEU A 668 -34.20 -8.87 -17.71
CA LEU A 668 -34.62 -7.76 -16.86
C LEU A 668 -35.39 -8.31 -15.66
N LYS A 669 -34.76 -8.33 -14.49
CA LYS A 669 -35.41 -8.76 -13.25
C LYS A 669 -36.00 -7.56 -12.52
N VAL A 670 -37.32 -7.51 -12.40
CA VAL A 670 -38.01 -6.45 -11.66
C VAL A 670 -37.94 -6.74 -10.16
N ILE A 671 -37.49 -5.75 -9.39
CA ILE A 671 -37.40 -5.80 -7.92
C ILE A 671 -38.48 -4.88 -7.33
N ARG A 672 -39.42 -5.50 -6.61
CA ARG A 672 -40.56 -4.79 -6.02
C ARG A 672 -40.17 -4.07 -4.72
N THR A 673 -40.90 -3.00 -4.39
CA THR A 673 -40.75 -2.25 -3.12
C THR A 673 -40.90 -3.11 -1.86
N SER A 674 -41.64 -4.22 -1.93
CA SER A 674 -41.81 -5.15 -0.80
C SER A 674 -40.50 -5.76 -0.30
N VAL A 675 -39.47 -5.88 -1.15
CA VAL A 675 -38.14 -6.39 -0.77
C VAL A 675 -37.45 -5.46 0.24
N TRP A 676 -37.80 -4.16 0.22
CA TRP A 676 -37.19 -3.16 1.08
C TRP A 676 -37.93 -2.97 2.41
N ALA A 677 -39.12 -3.57 2.56
CA ALA A 677 -39.96 -3.38 3.74
C ALA A 677 -39.30 -3.97 5.00
N GLY A 678 -39.23 -3.17 6.07
CA GLY A 678 -38.68 -3.59 7.37
C GLY A 678 -37.15 -3.68 7.44
N GLN A 679 -36.44 -3.36 6.35
CA GLN A 679 -34.98 -3.49 6.28
C GLN A 679 -34.27 -2.14 6.50
N LYS A 680 -33.04 -2.19 7.04
CA LYS A 680 -32.15 -1.04 7.22
C LYS A 680 -30.91 -1.20 6.32
N ARG A 681 -30.24 -0.08 5.98
CA ARG A 681 -29.06 -0.05 5.10
C ARG A 681 -29.33 -0.60 3.69
N LEU A 682 -30.41 -0.11 3.08
CA LEU A 682 -30.94 -0.59 1.81
C LEU A 682 -29.93 -0.52 0.64
N GLY A 683 -29.01 0.44 0.64
CA GLY A 683 -27.96 0.52 -0.39
C GLY A 683 -26.97 -0.64 -0.38
N GLN A 684 -26.68 -1.22 0.80
CA GLN A 684 -25.87 -2.44 0.87
C GLN A 684 -26.73 -3.65 0.49
N LEU A 685 -27.94 -3.74 1.04
CA LEU A 685 -28.88 -4.83 0.74
C LEU A 685 -29.16 -4.97 -0.75
N ALA A 686 -29.26 -3.86 -1.49
CA ALA A 686 -29.49 -3.87 -2.93
C ALA A 686 -28.42 -4.64 -3.71
N LYS A 687 -27.15 -4.50 -3.32
CA LYS A 687 -26.02 -5.20 -3.94
C LYS A 687 -26.07 -6.70 -3.69
N TRP A 688 -26.30 -7.08 -2.43
CA TRP A 688 -26.44 -8.49 -2.02
C TRP A 688 -27.64 -9.16 -2.68
N LYS A 689 -28.79 -8.48 -2.71
CA LYS A 689 -29.98 -8.97 -3.42
C LYS A 689 -29.75 -9.10 -4.93
N THR A 690 -28.99 -8.19 -5.53
CA THR A 690 -28.62 -8.30 -6.94
C THR A 690 -27.76 -9.54 -7.19
N ALA A 691 -26.74 -9.78 -6.36
CA ALA A 691 -25.88 -10.94 -6.50
C ALA A 691 -26.63 -12.27 -6.27
N GLU A 692 -27.54 -12.30 -5.29
CA GLU A 692 -28.42 -13.45 -5.03
C GLU A 692 -29.29 -13.79 -6.25
N GLU A 693 -29.93 -12.81 -6.86
CA GLU A 693 -30.78 -12.99 -8.05
C GLU A 693 -29.96 -13.39 -9.30
N VAL A 694 -28.77 -12.82 -9.47
CA VAL A 694 -27.84 -13.22 -10.55
C VAL A 694 -27.40 -14.68 -10.36
N ALA A 695 -27.01 -15.07 -9.15
CA ALA A 695 -26.63 -16.46 -8.87
C ALA A 695 -27.81 -17.43 -9.02
N ALA A 696 -29.03 -17.02 -8.63
CA ALA A 696 -30.24 -17.81 -8.87
C ALA A 696 -30.52 -17.99 -10.37
N LEU A 697 -30.32 -16.95 -11.18
CA LEU A 697 -30.43 -17.05 -12.63
C LEU A 697 -29.40 -18.01 -13.22
N VAL A 698 -28.13 -17.93 -12.81
CA VAL A 698 -27.08 -18.87 -13.25
C VAL A 698 -27.45 -20.32 -12.89
N ARG A 699 -27.97 -20.57 -11.68
CA ARG A 699 -28.45 -21.90 -11.26
C ARG A 699 -29.63 -22.41 -12.09
N SER A 700 -30.48 -21.52 -12.58
CA SER A 700 -31.65 -21.90 -13.38
C SER A 700 -31.31 -22.29 -14.82
N LEU A 701 -30.12 -21.94 -15.31
CA LEU A 701 -29.68 -22.23 -16.67
C LEU A 701 -28.93 -23.57 -16.75
N PRO A 702 -29.05 -24.30 -17.88
CA PRO A 702 -28.23 -25.48 -18.14
C PRO A 702 -26.75 -25.10 -18.25
N VAL A 703 -25.84 -26.03 -17.93
CA VAL A 703 -24.39 -25.78 -17.86
C VAL A 703 -23.81 -25.23 -19.16
N GLU A 704 -24.41 -25.56 -20.30
CA GLU A 704 -24.03 -25.07 -21.64
C GLU A 704 -24.31 -23.57 -21.83
N GLU A 705 -25.35 -23.03 -21.18
CA GLU A 705 -25.77 -21.63 -21.28
C GLU A 705 -25.23 -20.76 -20.14
N GLN A 706 -24.53 -21.36 -19.18
CA GLN A 706 -23.94 -20.62 -18.07
C GLN A 706 -22.83 -19.68 -18.57
N PRO A 707 -22.79 -18.44 -18.06
CA PRO A 707 -21.76 -17.48 -18.46
C PRO A 707 -20.38 -17.97 -18.02
N LYS A 708 -19.39 -17.86 -18.90
CA LYS A 708 -17.98 -18.05 -18.53
C LYS A 708 -17.40 -16.79 -17.89
N GLN A 709 -18.00 -15.63 -18.18
CA GLN A 709 -17.57 -14.35 -17.65
C GLN A 709 -18.76 -13.44 -17.32
N ILE A 710 -18.70 -12.80 -16.15
CA ILE A 710 -19.65 -11.78 -15.72
C ILE A 710 -18.89 -10.47 -15.53
N ILE A 711 -19.26 -9.45 -16.30
CA ILE A 711 -18.68 -8.11 -16.24
C ILE A 711 -19.64 -7.18 -15.51
N VAL A 712 -19.15 -6.49 -14.50
CA VAL A 712 -19.98 -5.62 -13.66
C VAL A 712 -19.65 -4.15 -13.91
N THR A 713 -20.69 -3.33 -14.03
CA THR A 713 -20.55 -1.88 -14.28
C THR A 713 -20.03 -1.14 -13.06
N ARG A 714 -20.36 -1.59 -11.84
CA ARG A 714 -19.99 -0.92 -10.58
C ARG A 714 -19.14 -1.84 -9.71
N LYS A 715 -17.97 -1.35 -9.27
CA LYS A 715 -17.01 -2.10 -8.43
C LYS A 715 -17.63 -2.67 -7.14
N GLY A 716 -18.64 -2.00 -6.59
CA GLY A 716 -19.31 -2.43 -5.36
C GLY A 716 -20.07 -3.75 -5.44
N MET A 717 -20.23 -4.33 -6.64
CA MET A 717 -20.89 -5.60 -6.89
C MET A 717 -19.93 -6.79 -7.06
N LEU A 718 -18.61 -6.56 -7.12
CA LEU A 718 -17.61 -7.62 -7.24
C LEU A 718 -17.67 -8.55 -6.02
N ASP A 719 -17.49 -8.01 -4.80
CA ASP A 719 -17.50 -8.82 -3.57
C ASP A 719 -18.78 -9.66 -3.38
N PRO A 720 -20.01 -9.11 -3.53
CA PRO A 720 -21.22 -9.90 -3.35
C PRO A 720 -21.37 -11.02 -4.39
N LEU A 721 -20.96 -10.78 -5.64
CA LEU A 721 -21.02 -11.81 -6.69
C LEU A 721 -20.01 -12.93 -6.44
N GLU A 722 -18.78 -12.60 -6.02
CA GLU A 722 -17.77 -13.61 -5.67
C GLU A 722 -18.27 -14.56 -4.57
N VAL A 723 -18.93 -14.02 -3.53
CA VAL A 723 -19.47 -14.83 -2.43
C VAL A 723 -20.64 -15.72 -2.88
N HIS A 724 -21.54 -15.19 -3.71
CA HIS A 724 -22.72 -15.95 -4.15
C HIS A 724 -22.45 -16.94 -5.29
N LEU A 725 -21.34 -16.78 -6.01
CA LEU A 725 -20.91 -17.64 -7.11
C LEU A 725 -19.77 -18.61 -6.73
N LEU A 726 -19.51 -18.82 -5.43
CA LEU A 726 -18.54 -19.82 -4.96
C LEU A 726 -18.82 -21.25 -5.46
N ASP A 727 -20.09 -21.56 -5.70
CA ASP A 727 -20.53 -22.85 -6.27
C ASP A 727 -20.10 -23.01 -7.76
N PHE A 728 -19.70 -21.92 -8.42
CA PHE A 728 -19.37 -21.84 -9.84
C PHE A 728 -17.94 -21.29 -10.07
N PRO A 729 -16.89 -22.07 -9.76
CA PRO A 729 -15.50 -21.60 -9.83
C PRO A 729 -15.02 -21.28 -11.27
N ASN A 730 -15.75 -21.73 -12.28
CA ASN A 730 -15.41 -21.52 -13.69
C ASN A 730 -15.89 -20.17 -14.25
N ILE A 731 -16.61 -19.37 -13.47
CA ILE A 731 -17.16 -18.07 -13.90
C ILE A 731 -16.21 -16.97 -13.45
N VAL A 732 -15.62 -16.26 -14.42
CA VAL A 732 -14.72 -15.12 -14.15
C VAL A 732 -15.54 -13.86 -13.91
N ILE A 733 -15.29 -13.15 -12.81
CA ILE A 733 -15.99 -11.91 -12.47
C ILE A 733 -15.03 -10.73 -12.72
N LYS A 734 -15.35 -9.84 -13.67
CA LYS A 734 -14.52 -8.67 -14.00
C LYS A 734 -15.25 -7.35 -13.74
N GLY A 735 -14.49 -6.32 -13.37
CA GLY A 735 -14.96 -4.94 -13.36
C GLY A 735 -14.83 -4.28 -14.74
N SER A 736 -15.62 -3.23 -14.98
CA SER A 736 -15.49 -2.35 -16.16
C SER A 736 -14.97 -0.98 -15.76
N GLU A 737 -13.96 -0.47 -16.48
CA GLU A 737 -13.57 0.95 -16.43
C GLU A 737 -14.42 1.79 -17.38
N LEU A 738 -14.90 1.18 -18.45
CA LEU A 738 -15.82 1.81 -19.38
C LEU A 738 -17.16 2.08 -18.68
N GLN A 739 -17.57 3.34 -18.68
CA GLN A 739 -18.89 3.74 -18.18
C GLN A 739 -19.95 3.44 -19.25
N LEU A 740 -20.53 2.25 -19.18
CA LEU A 740 -21.57 1.81 -20.10
C LEU A 740 -22.93 2.40 -19.68
N PRO A 741 -23.67 3.07 -20.58
CA PRO A 741 -24.90 3.78 -20.24
C PRO A 741 -26.15 2.88 -20.15
N PHE A 742 -26.05 1.68 -19.56
CA PHE A 742 -27.20 0.75 -19.43
C PHE A 742 -28.35 1.34 -18.60
N GLN A 743 -28.05 2.25 -17.68
CA GLN A 743 -29.08 2.99 -16.94
C GLN A 743 -30.03 3.78 -17.85
N ALA A 744 -29.57 4.24 -19.02
CA ALA A 744 -30.38 5.00 -19.96
C ALA A 744 -31.43 4.12 -20.65
N CYS A 745 -31.19 2.81 -20.79
CA CYS A 745 -32.16 1.88 -21.35
C CYS A 745 -33.47 1.89 -20.54
N LEU A 746 -33.41 2.05 -19.22
CA LEU A 746 -34.62 2.09 -18.38
C LEU A 746 -35.41 3.41 -18.48
N LYS A 747 -34.89 4.41 -19.19
CA LYS A 747 -35.65 5.62 -19.55
C LYS A 747 -36.57 5.40 -20.75
N ILE A 748 -36.40 4.31 -21.50
CA ILE A 748 -37.32 3.95 -22.58
C ILE A 748 -38.67 3.61 -21.94
N GLU A 749 -39.73 4.26 -22.42
CA GLU A 749 -41.09 4.17 -21.85
C GLU A 749 -41.55 2.73 -21.65
N LYS A 750 -41.28 1.84 -22.62
CA LYS A 750 -41.63 0.41 -22.53
C LYS A 750 -41.03 -0.29 -21.30
N PHE A 751 -39.78 0.00 -20.95
CA PHE A 751 -39.14 -0.57 -19.76
C PHE A 751 -39.57 0.16 -18.49
N GLY A 752 -39.67 1.49 -18.54
CA GLY A 752 -40.13 2.31 -17.41
C GLY A 752 -41.52 1.91 -16.93
N ASP A 753 -42.48 1.82 -17.85
CA ASP A 753 -43.87 1.43 -17.58
C ASP A 753 -43.98 0.02 -17.02
N LEU A 754 -43.24 -0.94 -17.59
CA LEU A 754 -43.21 -2.32 -17.12
C LEU A 754 -42.75 -2.40 -15.67
N ILE A 755 -41.68 -1.69 -15.31
CA ILE A 755 -41.13 -1.68 -13.95
C ILE A 755 -42.07 -1.00 -12.97
N LEU A 756 -42.68 0.13 -13.36
CA LEU A 756 -43.58 0.90 -12.49
C LEU A 756 -44.92 0.20 -12.26
N LYS A 757 -45.48 -0.47 -13.28
CA LYS A 757 -46.77 -1.17 -13.21
C LYS A 757 -46.68 -2.56 -12.58
N ALA A 758 -45.47 -3.12 -12.42
CA ALA A 758 -45.28 -4.47 -11.89
C ALA A 758 -45.79 -4.63 -10.44
N THR A 759 -46.64 -5.64 -10.24
CA THR A 759 -47.19 -6.05 -8.94
C THR A 759 -46.45 -7.23 -8.33
N GLU A 760 -45.48 -7.83 -8.99
CA GLU A 760 -44.67 -8.93 -8.45
C GLU A 760 -43.24 -8.95 -9.00
N PRO A 761 -42.26 -9.56 -8.30
CA PRO A 761 -40.89 -9.67 -8.76
C PRO A 761 -40.73 -10.69 -9.90
N GLN A 762 -40.87 -10.25 -11.15
CA GLN A 762 -40.81 -11.10 -12.33
C GLN A 762 -39.50 -10.93 -13.13
N MET A 763 -39.07 -12.01 -13.79
CA MET A 763 -38.00 -11.98 -14.79
C MET A 763 -38.62 -11.80 -16.17
N VAL A 764 -38.16 -10.80 -16.92
CA VAL A 764 -38.67 -10.52 -18.26
C VAL A 764 -37.53 -10.60 -19.27
N LEU A 765 -37.72 -11.42 -20.30
CA LEU A 765 -36.74 -11.62 -21.35
C LEU A 765 -36.99 -10.64 -22.50
N PHE A 766 -35.93 -9.98 -22.95
CA PHE A 766 -35.93 -9.13 -24.13
C PHE A 766 -34.79 -9.52 -25.07
N ASN A 767 -34.91 -9.12 -26.33
CA ASN A 767 -33.79 -9.17 -27.27
C ASN A 767 -33.60 -7.79 -27.88
N HIS A 768 -32.46 -7.16 -27.60
CA HIS A 768 -32.16 -5.80 -28.03
C HIS A 768 -31.76 -5.74 -29.52
N ARG A 769 -31.50 -6.87 -30.19
CA ARG A 769 -31.04 -6.92 -31.59
C ARG A 769 -32.14 -6.72 -32.65
N LEU A 770 -33.40 -6.46 -32.25
CA LEU A 770 -34.52 -6.36 -33.20
C LEU A 770 -34.41 -5.19 -34.21
N PHE A 771 -33.45 -4.26 -34.06
CA PHE A 771 -33.26 -3.13 -34.98
C PHE A 771 -32.16 -3.31 -36.04
N PHE A 772 -31.23 -4.25 -35.89
CA PHE A 772 -30.09 -4.42 -36.82
C PHE A 772 -30.18 -5.66 -37.73
N ARG A 773 -31.26 -6.44 -37.64
CA ARG A 773 -31.54 -7.57 -38.54
C ARG A 773 -32.63 -7.23 -39.57
N ILE A 774 -32.67 -5.99 -40.05
CA ILE A 774 -33.42 -5.63 -41.27
C ILE A 774 -32.52 -5.92 -42.47
N GLN A 775 -32.37 -7.19 -42.83
CA GLN A 775 -32.13 -7.56 -44.22
C GLN A 775 -33.51 -7.84 -44.81
N SER A 776 -33.80 -7.19 -45.94
CA SER A 776 -34.98 -7.30 -46.82
C SER A 776 -36.18 -6.33 -46.62
N TYR A 777 -35.93 -5.02 -46.67
CA TYR A 777 -36.84 -4.10 -47.37
C TYR A 777 -36.02 -3.16 -48.25
N ILE A 778 -35.65 -3.62 -49.45
CA ILE A 778 -35.21 -2.72 -50.52
C ILE A 778 -36.46 -1.94 -50.93
N VAL A 779 -36.49 -0.64 -50.64
CA VAL A 779 -37.52 0.26 -51.19
C VAL A 779 -37.25 0.35 -52.69
N SER A 780 -38.24 0.00 -53.52
CA SER A 780 -38.05 0.06 -54.97
C SER A 780 -37.77 1.49 -55.42
N GLU A 781 -36.84 1.66 -56.37
CA GLU A 781 -36.41 2.96 -56.90
C GLU A 781 -37.60 3.83 -57.36
N LYS A 782 -38.64 3.19 -57.93
CA LYS A 782 -39.90 3.87 -58.29
C LYS A 782 -40.60 4.53 -57.11
N LYS A 783 -40.65 3.87 -55.95
CA LYS A 783 -41.31 4.38 -54.76
C LYS A 783 -40.50 5.50 -54.10
N ALA A 784 -39.18 5.40 -54.13
CA ALA A 784 -38.28 6.43 -53.63
C ALA A 784 -38.34 7.71 -54.49
N LYS A 785 -38.30 7.58 -55.83
CA LYS A 785 -38.43 8.73 -56.74
C LYS A 785 -39.80 9.41 -56.64
N ALA A 786 -40.89 8.65 -56.48
CA ALA A 786 -42.22 9.21 -56.28
C ALA A 786 -42.34 10.01 -54.96
N TRP A 787 -41.69 9.53 -53.89
CA TRP A 787 -41.66 10.24 -52.61
C TRP A 787 -40.86 11.55 -52.70
N CYS A 788 -39.68 11.50 -53.33
CA CYS A 788 -38.84 12.68 -53.60
C CYS A 788 -39.60 13.76 -54.41
N ALA A 789 -40.35 13.36 -55.43
CA ALA A 789 -41.20 14.26 -56.20
C ALA A 789 -42.32 14.89 -55.32
N SER A 790 -42.94 14.11 -54.43
CA SER A 790 -44.02 14.59 -53.55
C SER A 790 -43.57 15.57 -52.45
N LYS A 791 -42.27 15.61 -52.15
CA LYS A 791 -41.68 16.41 -51.06
C LYS A 791 -40.83 17.57 -51.57
N GLY A 792 -41.26 18.20 -52.68
CA GLY A 792 -40.61 19.39 -53.22
C GLY A 792 -39.50 19.09 -54.23
N ASN A 793 -39.60 17.95 -54.93
CA ASN A 793 -38.68 17.56 -56.00
C ASN A 793 -37.20 17.44 -55.55
N ILE A 794 -37.00 16.86 -54.37
CA ILE A 794 -35.67 16.63 -53.79
C ILE A 794 -34.89 15.64 -54.67
N PRO A 795 -33.63 15.89 -55.03
CA PRO A 795 -32.83 14.96 -55.83
C PRO A 795 -32.66 13.61 -55.11
N TYR A 796 -32.93 12.51 -55.82
CA TYR A 796 -32.75 11.16 -55.30
C TYR A 796 -31.32 10.68 -55.54
N PHE A 797 -30.65 10.27 -54.46
CA PHE A 797 -29.34 9.62 -54.51
C PHE A 797 -29.45 8.18 -54.02
N GLU A 798 -29.07 7.22 -54.85
CA GLU A 798 -28.90 5.84 -54.42
C GLU A 798 -27.57 5.72 -53.67
N THR A 799 -27.63 5.47 -52.36
CA THR A 799 -26.45 5.46 -51.48
C THR A 799 -26.34 4.15 -50.72
N SER A 800 -25.10 3.67 -50.54
CA SER A 800 -24.79 2.48 -49.75
C SER A 800 -23.72 2.81 -48.73
N ALA A 801 -24.10 2.95 -47.46
CA ALA A 801 -23.17 3.23 -46.36
C ALA A 801 -22.18 2.06 -46.11
N LYS A 802 -22.54 0.84 -46.52
CA LYS A 802 -21.67 -0.34 -46.40
C LYS A 802 -20.60 -0.40 -47.49
N GLU A 803 -20.91 0.10 -48.69
CA GLU A 803 -20.03 0.05 -49.86
C GLU A 803 -19.37 1.40 -50.17
N GLY A 804 -19.69 2.46 -49.41
CA GLY A 804 -19.15 3.80 -49.62
C GLY A 804 -19.67 4.48 -50.90
N PHE A 805 -20.81 4.03 -51.44
CA PHE A 805 -21.33 4.49 -52.73
C PHE A 805 -22.21 5.73 -52.57
N ASN A 806 -21.87 6.84 -53.26
CA ASN A 806 -22.61 8.10 -53.36
C ASN A 806 -22.95 8.83 -52.04
N VAL A 807 -22.34 8.43 -50.92
CA VAL A 807 -22.61 9.03 -49.60
C VAL A 807 -22.06 10.47 -49.52
N GLU A 808 -20.88 10.73 -50.06
CA GLU A 808 -20.27 12.08 -50.09
C GLU A 808 -21.06 13.05 -50.97
N ALA A 809 -21.45 12.64 -52.18
CA ALA A 809 -22.22 13.48 -53.09
C ALA A 809 -23.61 13.84 -52.53
N ALA A 810 -24.25 12.91 -51.81
CA ALA A 810 -25.51 13.18 -51.11
C ALA A 810 -25.32 14.17 -49.95
N PHE A 811 -24.21 14.05 -49.20
CA PHE A 811 -23.87 14.96 -48.11
C PHE A 811 -23.55 16.37 -48.61
N GLU A 812 -22.74 16.52 -49.67
CA GLU A 812 -22.42 17.82 -50.25
C GLU A 812 -23.66 18.55 -50.75
N CYS A 813 -24.61 17.84 -51.37
CA CYS A 813 -25.86 18.42 -51.86
C CYS A 813 -26.74 18.93 -50.71
N ILE A 814 -26.86 18.17 -49.61
CA ILE A 814 -27.61 18.60 -48.42
C ILE A 814 -26.92 19.80 -47.75
N THR A 815 -25.59 19.79 -47.68
CA THR A 815 -24.83 20.86 -47.02
C THR A 815 -24.95 22.18 -47.80
N LYS A 816 -24.89 22.13 -49.14
CA LYS A 816 -25.16 23.31 -49.98
C LYS A 816 -26.59 23.83 -49.82
N ASN A 817 -27.59 22.95 -49.83
CA ASN A 817 -28.99 23.35 -49.62
C ASN A 817 -29.24 23.90 -48.20
N ALA A 818 -28.48 23.45 -47.19
CA ALA A 818 -28.56 23.99 -45.83
C ALA A 818 -27.92 25.39 -45.74
N LEU A 819 -26.76 25.59 -46.36
CA LEU A 819 -26.08 26.90 -46.47
C LEU A 819 -26.92 27.95 -47.21
N GLU A 820 -27.68 27.55 -48.24
CA GLU A 820 -28.59 28.45 -48.95
C GLU A 820 -29.84 28.84 -48.14
N ASN A 821 -30.14 28.13 -47.04
CA ASN A 821 -31.33 28.35 -46.21
C ASN A 821 -31.03 28.88 -44.79
N GLU A 822 -29.78 29.23 -44.47
CA GLU A 822 -29.47 29.89 -43.19
C GLU A 822 -29.81 31.40 -43.24
N PRO A 823 -30.65 31.93 -42.32
CA PRO A 823 -30.85 33.37 -42.19
C PRO A 823 -29.62 34.02 -41.53
N GLU A 824 -29.16 35.16 -42.08
CA GLU A 824 -28.11 36.00 -41.49
C GLU A 824 -28.56 36.54 -40.11
N GLU A 825 -28.28 35.82 -39.03
CA GLU A 825 -28.25 36.38 -37.68
C GLU A 825 -27.23 35.64 -36.80
N GLU A 826 -26.31 36.43 -36.24
CA GLU A 826 -25.22 36.11 -35.29
C GLU A 826 -23.85 35.67 -35.86
N LEU A 827 -23.12 36.68 -36.35
CA LEU A 827 -21.65 36.77 -36.27
C LEU A 827 -21.26 37.78 -35.19
#